data_AF-A0A535WJC2-F1
#
_entry.id   AF-A0A535WJC2-F1
#
_cell.length_a   1.000
_cell.length_b   1.000
_cell.length_c   1.000
_cell.angle_alpha   90.00
_cell.angle_beta   90.00
_cell.angle_gamma   90.00
#
_symmetry.space_group_name_H-M   'P 1'
#
loop_
_entity.id
_entity.type
_entity.pdbx_description
1 polymer ?
#
loop_
_entity_poly.entity_id
_entity_poly.type
_entity_poly.pdbx_seq_one_letter_code
_entity_poly.pdbx_strand_id
1 'polypeptide(L)'
;MITPLSPEQRLERLLSRLGEIGYWRVRSTVDVPDWACDGRPLAAGQAWPTRTGVLTFTHPTVQVPADWPLEESRLELDFGGEGLVRLSYDGGGQEAFGLDPHHQRFPLQGRSFSVEVSAVARLPFGQPSPDPRLRVARLILLDPAVEAFERRLRLLIETTQALAGHEATTPLLIAAEEAFTRLEFPSATVPYVSRLAASPQLQEIWQLPDFVGQPSAALTPEEDEKLLAAAELLRKRLVELREHYPKRGSIALSGHAHIDLAWLWPLDETRRKAQRTFSTALSLMERYPEFRFNQSTAQLYAFVEEDDPALFAKVKEKVASGQWDPVGGMWVEPDLNMPTGESLVRQLLYGQRFFESRFGRRHQVAWLPDCFGFSPALPQILRGAGISNFFTIKLNWSEANRFPYDLFWWEGLDGSRVLAHLFDNPASVRHRYLNGYNGDPNPNALLHTWQNFKGKYLHDESLLSVGYGDGGGGPTDWMLEDARLVNELPVVPSARFALVGDFFAALAKDTADKLLPRWVGELYLELHRGTLTSQGRVKRLHRQAERALITAEAVDAMAALLSGSTPSRFEPLWQLHLRNEFHDILPGSGVREVYEVTEKELGSVIERAGGAAAESLGRLRDGLAGGPGKQLFVVNPSAQDRPLRVELTEPGDGTQQVEGAYLVSSGDTVPGLAAAAFTRLPAPGELAVSETQLENAYVRVVLDEHGRLASFLDKRAGREVLAGPGNQVWAYVDKPRQWDAWDIDADYALDGEELLEAESIEVLERGPHRVAVRIRRRFRGSSLTQDVRLWANSPRLDFRTTIDWHDRRWLLKARFPLAVRADHATFETAFGVIRRPTHRNTTWEAARFEVAG
;
A
#
# COMPACT_ATOMS: atom_id res chain seq x y z
N MET A 1 -1.41 3.46 60.04
CA MET A 1 -1.20 4.38 58.91
C MET A 1 -1.18 3.55 57.66
N ILE A 2 -2.17 3.71 56.77
CA ILE A 2 -2.18 3.03 55.47
C ILE A 2 -1.24 3.83 54.56
N THR A 3 -0.16 3.21 54.08
CA THR A 3 0.72 3.84 53.10
C THR A 3 -0.12 4.19 51.86
N PRO A 4 -0.10 5.45 51.38
CA PRO A 4 -0.85 5.82 50.19
C PRO A 4 -0.37 4.99 48.99
N LEU A 5 -1.31 4.55 48.17
CA LEU A 5 -0.99 3.78 46.96
C LEU A 5 -0.21 4.65 45.97
N SER A 6 0.76 4.04 45.30
CA SER A 6 1.42 4.65 44.15
C SER A 6 0.43 4.90 43.00
N PRO A 7 0.68 5.87 42.11
CA PRO A 7 -0.13 6.08 40.90
C PRO A 7 -0.33 4.80 40.08
N GLU A 8 0.69 3.95 39.98
CA GLU A 8 0.65 2.67 39.26
C GLU A 8 -0.31 1.69 39.92
N GLN A 9 -0.27 1.56 41.25
CA GLN A 9 -1.21 0.70 41.99
C GLN A 9 -2.65 1.21 41.90
N ARG A 10 -2.85 2.52 41.86
CA ARG A 10 -4.17 3.14 41.69
C ARG A 10 -4.73 2.84 40.30
N LEU A 11 -3.89 3.00 39.28
CA LEU A 11 -4.21 2.69 37.88
C LEU A 11 -4.60 1.22 37.69
N GLU A 12 -3.83 0.29 38.24
CA GLU A 12 -4.11 -1.15 38.17
C GLU A 12 -5.50 -1.49 38.76
N ARG A 13 -5.85 -0.88 39.90
CA ARG A 13 -7.18 -1.04 40.50
C ARG A 13 -8.28 -0.47 39.61
N LEU A 14 -8.09 0.71 39.02
CA LEU A 14 -9.06 1.32 38.11
C LEU A 14 -9.27 0.46 36.85
N LEU A 15 -8.21 -0.10 36.29
CA LEU A 15 -8.29 -1.02 35.14
C LEU A 15 -9.09 -2.28 35.47
N SER A 16 -8.86 -2.89 36.64
CA SER A 16 -9.63 -4.05 37.08
C SER A 16 -11.13 -3.73 37.19
N ARG A 17 -11.46 -2.56 37.75
CA ARG A 17 -12.87 -2.11 37.89
C ARG A 17 -13.50 -1.70 36.57
N LEU A 18 -12.73 -1.11 35.65
CA LEU A 18 -13.21 -0.80 34.31
C LEU A 18 -13.63 -2.08 33.56
N GLY A 19 -12.85 -3.15 33.69
CA GLY A 19 -13.18 -4.46 33.12
C GLY A 19 -14.52 -5.01 33.61
N GLU A 20 -14.85 -4.80 34.89
CA GLU A 20 -16.13 -5.17 35.49
C GLU A 20 -17.30 -4.39 34.87
N ILE A 21 -17.17 -3.05 34.71
CA ILE A 21 -18.21 -2.20 34.13
C ILE A 21 -18.59 -2.62 32.71
N GLY A 22 -17.62 -3.04 31.90
CA GLY A 22 -17.86 -3.44 30.51
C GLY A 22 -18.89 -4.56 30.35
N TYR A 23 -19.08 -5.42 31.37
CA TYR A 23 -20.09 -6.48 31.33
C TYR A 23 -21.52 -5.97 31.52
N TRP A 24 -21.70 -4.75 32.06
CA TRP A 24 -23.00 -4.14 32.30
C TRP A 24 -23.55 -3.35 31.10
N ARG A 25 -22.75 -3.16 30.05
CA ARG A 25 -23.16 -2.42 28.84
C ARG A 25 -24.32 -3.05 28.09
N VAL A 26 -24.50 -4.36 28.20
CA VAL A 26 -25.56 -5.09 27.50
C VAL A 26 -26.65 -5.40 28.52
N ARG A 27 -27.78 -4.69 28.44
CA ARG A 27 -28.94 -4.88 29.33
C ARG A 27 -29.50 -6.28 29.19
N SER A 28 -29.78 -6.66 27.94
CA SER A 28 -30.42 -7.92 27.59
C SER A 28 -29.89 -8.44 26.25
N THR A 29 -30.01 -9.75 26.05
CA THR A 29 -29.62 -10.46 24.83
C THR A 29 -30.72 -11.43 24.43
N VAL A 30 -30.96 -11.54 23.12
CA VAL A 30 -31.85 -12.56 22.54
C VAL A 30 -31.07 -13.28 21.46
N ASP A 31 -30.88 -14.60 21.62
CA ASP A 31 -30.21 -15.40 20.60
C ASP A 31 -31.03 -15.43 19.31
N VAL A 32 -30.34 -15.46 18.18
CA VAL A 32 -30.92 -15.58 16.84
C VAL A 32 -30.50 -16.94 16.28
N PRO A 33 -31.26 -18.03 16.59
CA PRO A 33 -30.95 -19.38 16.12
C PRO A 33 -31.30 -19.56 14.62
N ASP A 34 -31.32 -20.79 14.11
CA ASP A 34 -31.92 -21.13 12.81
C ASP A 34 -31.29 -20.49 11.55
N TRP A 35 -29.96 -20.39 11.54
CA TRP A 35 -29.21 -19.95 10.36
C TRP A 35 -29.11 -21.05 9.31
N ALA A 36 -28.94 -20.64 8.05
CA ALA A 36 -28.54 -21.52 6.96
C ALA A 36 -27.23 -21.04 6.32
N CYS A 37 -26.41 -21.98 5.84
CA CYS A 37 -25.22 -21.76 5.00
C CYS A 37 -25.47 -22.42 3.65
N ASP A 38 -25.50 -21.64 2.58
CA ASP A 38 -25.84 -22.06 1.21
C ASP A 38 -27.11 -22.94 1.16
N GLY A 39 -28.12 -22.53 1.93
CA GLY A 39 -29.42 -23.21 2.04
C GLY A 39 -29.45 -24.45 2.95
N ARG A 40 -28.34 -24.81 3.61
CA ARG A 40 -28.29 -25.91 4.58
C ARG A 40 -28.30 -25.39 6.02
N PRO A 41 -29.04 -25.99 6.96
CA PRO A 41 -29.05 -25.55 8.36
C PRO A 41 -27.64 -25.49 8.97
N LEU A 42 -27.38 -24.43 9.73
CA LEU A 42 -26.15 -24.20 10.48
C LEU A 42 -26.50 -23.79 11.91
N ALA A 43 -26.18 -24.65 12.88
CA ALA A 43 -26.40 -24.36 14.29
C ALA A 43 -25.34 -23.37 14.84
N ALA A 44 -25.70 -22.63 15.88
CA ALA A 44 -24.74 -21.82 16.64
C ALA A 44 -23.59 -22.68 17.16
N GLY A 45 -22.36 -22.17 17.05
CA GLY A 45 -21.13 -22.89 17.37
C GLY A 45 -20.70 -23.95 16.34
N GLN A 46 -21.49 -24.22 15.29
CA GLN A 46 -21.12 -25.18 14.25
C GLN A 46 -20.04 -24.61 13.32
N ALA A 47 -19.09 -25.46 12.91
CA ALA A 47 -18.08 -25.14 11.92
C ALA A 47 -18.69 -24.95 10.53
N TRP A 48 -18.06 -24.09 9.73
CA TRP A 48 -18.44 -23.91 8.33
C TRP A 48 -18.28 -25.23 7.57
N PRO A 49 -19.13 -25.50 6.56
CA PRO A 49 -19.06 -26.72 5.77
C PRO A 49 -17.77 -26.81 4.92
N THR A 50 -17.17 -25.67 4.58
CA THR A 50 -15.91 -25.55 3.84
C THR A 50 -15.20 -24.25 4.21
N ARG A 51 -13.89 -24.16 3.91
CA ARG A 51 -13.05 -22.96 4.14
C ARG A 51 -12.60 -22.28 2.85
N THR A 52 -13.14 -22.71 1.72
CA THR A 52 -12.74 -22.28 0.38
C THR A 52 -13.92 -21.61 -0.30
N GLY A 53 -13.64 -20.49 -0.98
CA GLY A 53 -14.66 -19.69 -1.66
C GLY A 53 -15.41 -18.73 -0.74
N VAL A 54 -16.45 -18.12 -1.31
CA VAL A 54 -17.39 -17.27 -0.59
C VAL A 54 -18.61 -18.11 -0.25
N LEU A 55 -19.03 -18.10 1.02
CA LEU A 55 -20.25 -18.77 1.48
C LEU A 55 -21.31 -17.72 1.81
N THR A 56 -22.57 -18.08 1.59
CA THR A 56 -23.71 -17.23 1.92
C THR A 56 -24.45 -17.79 3.12
N PHE A 57 -24.54 -17.00 4.18
CA PHE A 57 -25.32 -17.30 5.37
C PHE A 57 -26.61 -16.51 5.36
N THR A 58 -27.72 -17.13 5.73
CA THR A 58 -29.02 -16.45 5.74
C THR A 58 -29.80 -16.73 7.01
N HIS A 59 -30.58 -15.73 7.40
CA HIS A 59 -31.63 -15.84 8.39
C HIS A 59 -32.92 -15.22 7.83
N PRO A 60 -34.03 -15.97 7.73
CA PRO A 60 -35.21 -15.54 6.98
C PRO A 60 -35.96 -14.37 7.62
N THR A 61 -36.01 -14.29 8.95
CA THR A 61 -36.71 -13.21 9.68
C THR A 61 -36.20 -13.09 11.10
N VAL A 62 -35.62 -11.95 11.46
CA VAL A 62 -35.25 -11.56 12.82
C VAL A 62 -36.29 -10.55 13.33
N GLN A 63 -36.75 -10.74 14.56
CA GLN A 63 -37.69 -9.82 15.22
C GLN A 63 -37.04 -9.19 16.45
N VAL A 64 -36.92 -7.87 16.45
CA VAL A 64 -36.51 -7.11 17.64
C VAL A 64 -37.66 -7.10 18.65
N PRO A 65 -37.42 -7.43 19.94
CA PRO A 65 -38.45 -7.39 20.97
C PRO A 65 -39.20 -6.05 21.00
N ALA A 66 -40.52 -6.11 21.20
CA ALA A 66 -41.40 -4.95 21.06
C ALA A 66 -41.10 -3.83 22.07
N ASP A 67 -40.61 -4.20 23.25
CA ASP A 67 -40.23 -3.33 24.35
C ASP A 67 -38.81 -2.74 24.20
N TRP A 68 -38.01 -3.22 23.24
CA TRP A 68 -36.66 -2.68 23.01
C TRP A 68 -36.72 -1.40 22.16
N PRO A 69 -36.03 -0.32 22.57
CA PRO A 69 -35.74 0.83 21.72
C PRO A 69 -34.84 0.42 20.55
N LEU A 70 -35.17 0.85 19.33
CA LEU A 70 -34.43 0.45 18.12
C LEU A 70 -33.02 1.05 18.09
N GLU A 71 -32.91 2.31 18.50
CA GLU A 71 -31.67 3.08 18.57
C GLU A 71 -30.63 2.50 19.54
N GLU A 72 -31.07 1.73 20.55
CA GLU A 72 -30.24 1.02 21.53
C GLU A 72 -30.03 -0.46 21.16
N SER A 73 -30.79 -0.98 20.20
CA SER A 73 -30.73 -2.37 19.75
C SER A 73 -29.65 -2.56 18.70
N ARG A 74 -28.86 -3.65 18.81
CA ARG A 74 -27.89 -4.04 17.79
C ARG A 74 -28.05 -5.51 17.44
N LEU A 75 -27.76 -5.85 16.18
CA LEU A 75 -27.46 -7.22 15.79
C LEU A 75 -25.96 -7.46 15.98
N GLU A 76 -25.58 -8.49 16.73
CA GLU A 76 -24.19 -8.89 16.92
C GLU A 76 -23.93 -10.22 16.20
N LEU A 77 -22.97 -10.22 15.27
CA LEU A 77 -22.60 -11.39 14.46
C LEU A 77 -21.08 -11.63 14.50
N ASP A 78 -20.69 -12.88 14.68
CA ASP A 78 -19.31 -13.36 14.48
C ASP A 78 -19.35 -14.71 13.77
N PHE A 79 -18.97 -14.71 12.48
CA PHE A 79 -18.87 -15.91 11.67
C PHE A 79 -17.43 -16.48 11.61
N GLY A 80 -16.46 -15.86 12.31
CA GLY A 80 -15.07 -16.32 12.32
C GLY A 80 -14.33 -16.09 11.00
N GLY A 81 -14.73 -15.09 10.22
CA GLY A 81 -14.13 -14.66 8.96
C GLY A 81 -14.53 -13.22 8.64
N GLU A 82 -14.24 -12.77 7.42
CA GLU A 82 -14.66 -11.45 6.92
C GLU A 82 -15.76 -11.58 5.86
N GLY A 83 -16.67 -10.61 5.80
CA GLY A 83 -17.84 -10.68 4.94
C GLY A 83 -18.60 -9.38 4.81
N LEU A 84 -19.70 -9.43 4.06
CA LEU A 84 -20.65 -8.33 3.93
C LEU A 84 -21.99 -8.79 4.49
N VAL A 85 -22.54 -8.05 5.45
CA VAL A 85 -23.87 -8.25 6.03
C VAL A 85 -24.84 -7.38 5.26
N ARG A 86 -25.98 -7.93 4.85
CA ARG A 86 -27.12 -7.21 4.28
C ARG A 86 -28.35 -7.45 5.17
N LEU A 87 -29.00 -6.35 5.54
CA LEU A 87 -30.26 -6.37 6.28
C LEU A 87 -31.36 -5.86 5.35
N SER A 88 -32.42 -6.66 5.16
CA SER A 88 -33.57 -6.30 4.32
C SER A 88 -34.82 -6.24 5.16
N TYR A 89 -35.43 -5.06 5.28
CA TYR A 89 -36.56 -4.79 6.17
C TYR A 89 -37.92 -5.01 5.48
N ASP A 90 -38.90 -5.53 6.22
CA ASP A 90 -40.24 -5.86 5.68
C ASP A 90 -41.00 -4.66 5.13
N GLY A 91 -40.71 -3.45 5.63
CA GLY A 91 -41.30 -2.18 5.17
C GLY A 91 -40.64 -1.60 3.91
N GLY A 92 -39.67 -2.30 3.33
CA GLY A 92 -38.79 -1.80 2.27
C GLY A 92 -37.53 -1.14 2.84
N GLY A 93 -36.47 -1.14 2.03
CA GLY A 93 -35.14 -0.62 2.43
C GLY A 93 -34.15 -1.75 2.75
N GLN A 94 -32.88 -1.48 2.45
CA GLN A 94 -31.78 -2.41 2.65
C GLN A 94 -30.55 -1.65 3.17
N GLU A 95 -29.89 -2.22 4.16
CA GLU A 95 -28.60 -1.76 4.66
C GLU A 95 -27.51 -2.80 4.41
N ALA A 96 -26.27 -2.34 4.30
CA ALA A 96 -25.11 -3.20 4.15
C ALA A 96 -23.99 -2.74 5.07
N PHE A 97 -23.23 -3.69 5.60
CA PHE A 97 -22.14 -3.44 6.53
C PHE A 97 -20.99 -4.43 6.30
N GLY A 98 -19.75 -3.97 6.42
CA GLY A 98 -18.61 -4.87 6.53
C GLY A 98 -18.67 -5.66 7.84
N LEU A 99 -18.36 -6.95 7.76
CA LEU A 99 -18.20 -7.86 8.89
C LEU A 99 -16.75 -8.33 8.93
N ASP A 100 -16.11 -8.17 10.08
CA ASP A 100 -14.77 -8.67 10.37
C ASP A 100 -14.57 -8.71 11.91
N PRO A 101 -13.42 -9.16 12.44
CA PRO A 101 -13.18 -9.18 13.90
C PRO A 101 -13.29 -7.82 14.62
N HIS A 102 -13.28 -6.71 13.89
CA HIS A 102 -13.39 -5.35 14.40
C HIS A 102 -14.78 -4.73 14.15
N HIS A 103 -15.56 -5.30 13.23
CA HIS A 103 -16.93 -4.88 12.88
C HIS A 103 -17.92 -6.04 13.07
N GLN A 104 -18.46 -6.17 14.28
CA GLN A 104 -19.37 -7.29 14.63
C GLN A 104 -20.75 -6.84 15.11
N ARG A 105 -20.99 -5.53 15.25
CA ARG A 105 -22.22 -4.96 15.79
C ARG A 105 -22.86 -4.02 14.78
N PHE A 106 -24.12 -4.26 14.47
CA PHE A 106 -24.84 -3.56 13.41
C PHE A 106 -26.04 -2.81 13.98
N PRO A 107 -26.17 -1.51 13.69
CA PRO A 107 -27.38 -0.75 14.03
C PRO A 107 -28.58 -1.25 13.23
N LEU A 108 -29.79 -0.98 13.74
CA LEU A 108 -31.04 -1.43 13.16
C LEU A 108 -31.95 -0.24 12.82
N GLN A 109 -32.55 -0.25 11.64
CA GLN A 109 -33.54 0.76 11.19
C GLN A 109 -34.98 0.27 11.31
N GLY A 110 -35.20 -1.03 11.50
CA GLY A 110 -36.54 -1.63 11.57
C GLY A 110 -36.60 -2.81 12.53
N ARG A 111 -37.82 -3.15 12.95
CA ARG A 111 -38.08 -4.23 13.93
C ARG A 111 -38.07 -5.63 13.33
N SER A 112 -38.40 -5.75 12.06
CA SER A 112 -38.47 -7.02 11.33
C SER A 112 -37.62 -6.95 10.07
N PHE A 113 -36.71 -7.90 9.92
CA PHE A 113 -35.80 -7.96 8.78
C PHE A 113 -35.26 -9.36 8.53
N SER A 114 -34.86 -9.64 7.30
CA SER A 114 -34.03 -10.80 6.95
C SER A 114 -32.55 -10.41 6.95
N VAL A 115 -31.68 -11.41 7.16
CA VAL A 115 -30.22 -11.22 7.16
C VAL A 115 -29.59 -12.11 6.10
N GLU A 116 -28.69 -11.54 5.31
CA GLU A 116 -27.78 -12.26 4.43
C GLU A 116 -26.34 -11.86 4.76
N VAL A 117 -25.43 -12.83 4.82
CA VAL A 117 -24.00 -12.59 5.03
C VAL A 117 -23.22 -13.32 3.95
N SER A 118 -22.50 -12.60 3.10
CA SER A 118 -21.53 -13.20 2.16
C SER A 118 -20.14 -13.12 2.76
N ALA A 119 -19.58 -14.25 3.19
CA ALA A 119 -18.31 -14.27 3.94
C ALA A 119 -17.29 -15.26 3.38
N VAL A 120 -16.01 -14.96 3.63
CA VAL A 120 -14.88 -15.82 3.35
C VAL A 120 -14.24 -16.28 4.66
N ALA A 121 -13.72 -17.50 4.68
CA ALA A 121 -13.03 -18.07 5.86
C ALA A 121 -11.60 -17.52 5.98
N ARG A 122 -11.45 -16.20 5.89
CA ARG A 122 -10.21 -15.44 5.99
C ARG A 122 -10.37 -14.30 6.99
N LEU A 123 -9.28 -13.93 7.65
CA LEU A 123 -9.18 -12.73 8.49
C LEU A 123 -8.74 -11.53 7.62
N PRO A 124 -8.82 -10.28 8.11
CA PRO A 124 -8.59 -9.08 7.30
C PRO A 124 -7.27 -9.07 6.51
N PHE A 125 -6.22 -9.73 6.98
CA PHE A 125 -4.92 -9.85 6.33
C PHE A 125 -4.78 -11.10 5.44
N GLY A 126 -5.87 -11.64 4.89
CA GLY A 126 -5.86 -12.83 4.03
C GLY A 126 -5.55 -14.15 4.75
N GLN A 127 -5.32 -14.12 6.06
CA GLN A 127 -4.95 -15.27 6.87
C GLN A 127 -6.11 -16.27 6.93
N PRO A 128 -5.89 -17.58 6.67
CA PRO A 128 -6.91 -18.60 6.85
C PRO A 128 -7.47 -18.61 8.28
N SER A 129 -8.79 -18.55 8.42
CA SER A 129 -9.42 -18.82 9.72
C SER A 129 -9.28 -20.32 10.03
N PRO A 130 -8.60 -20.70 11.12
CA PRO A 130 -8.31 -22.11 11.41
C PRO A 130 -9.52 -22.88 11.92
N ASP A 131 -10.60 -22.20 12.32
CA ASP A 131 -11.85 -22.81 12.78
C ASP A 131 -13.01 -21.80 12.61
N PRO A 132 -13.44 -21.56 11.35
CA PRO A 132 -14.52 -20.62 11.07
C PRO A 132 -15.85 -21.22 11.53
N ARG A 133 -16.60 -20.45 12.33
CA ARG A 133 -17.82 -20.88 13.03
C ARG A 133 -18.77 -19.71 13.17
N LEU A 134 -20.07 -20.00 13.20
CA LEU A 134 -21.04 -19.04 13.74
C LEU A 134 -20.88 -18.99 15.26
N ARG A 135 -20.00 -18.11 15.75
CA ARG A 135 -19.66 -17.97 17.17
C ARG A 135 -20.69 -17.12 17.91
N VAL A 136 -21.16 -16.05 17.27
CA VAL A 136 -22.13 -15.12 17.85
C VAL A 136 -23.20 -14.83 16.80
N ALA A 137 -24.47 -14.96 17.20
CA ALA A 137 -25.62 -14.51 16.44
C ALA A 137 -26.75 -14.16 17.42
N ARG A 138 -26.87 -12.87 17.74
CA ARG A 138 -27.84 -12.41 18.75
C ARG A 138 -28.24 -10.96 18.54
N LEU A 139 -29.40 -10.61 19.07
CA LEU A 139 -29.77 -9.23 19.34
C LEU A 139 -29.27 -8.84 20.72
N ILE A 140 -28.74 -7.63 20.84
CA ILE A 140 -28.33 -7.05 22.11
C ILE A 140 -29.04 -5.71 22.32
N LEU A 141 -29.49 -5.46 23.55
CA LEU A 141 -29.96 -4.15 24.00
C LEU A 141 -28.85 -3.47 24.79
N LEU A 142 -28.33 -2.36 24.27
CA LEU A 142 -27.28 -1.61 24.94
C LEU A 142 -27.83 -0.74 26.07
N ASP A 143 -27.01 -0.53 27.09
CA ASP A 143 -27.17 0.52 28.08
C ASP A 143 -26.29 1.72 27.68
N PRO A 144 -26.89 2.80 27.11
CA PRO A 144 -26.11 3.93 26.64
C PRO A 144 -25.43 4.70 27.79
N ALA A 145 -26.00 4.70 28.99
CA ALA A 145 -25.42 5.39 30.14
C ALA A 145 -24.17 4.66 30.64
N VAL A 146 -24.23 3.33 30.75
CA VAL A 146 -23.08 2.50 31.14
C VAL A 146 -21.97 2.62 30.12
N GLU A 147 -22.30 2.49 28.83
CA GLU A 147 -21.30 2.57 27.76
C GLU A 147 -20.61 3.95 27.72
N ALA A 148 -21.37 5.04 27.83
CA ALA A 148 -20.79 6.39 27.85
C ALA A 148 -19.90 6.62 29.08
N PHE A 149 -20.30 6.11 30.25
CA PHE A 149 -19.52 6.22 31.48
C PHE A 149 -18.22 5.40 31.39
N GLU A 150 -18.31 4.14 30.97
CA GLU A 150 -17.15 3.24 30.80
C GLU A 150 -16.14 3.83 29.81
N ARG A 151 -16.59 4.32 28.64
CA ARG A 151 -15.72 4.92 27.63
C ARG A 151 -14.96 6.12 28.18
N ARG A 152 -15.65 7.04 28.85
CA ARG A 152 -15.02 8.24 29.44
C ARG A 152 -13.97 7.87 30.48
N LEU A 153 -14.27 6.87 31.31
CA LEU A 153 -13.37 6.39 32.34
C LEU A 153 -12.15 5.67 31.75
N ARG A 154 -12.35 4.86 30.71
CA ARG A 154 -11.28 4.23 29.92
C ARG A 154 -10.34 5.28 29.32
N LEU A 155 -10.88 6.28 28.65
CA LEU A 155 -10.09 7.36 28.06
C LEU A 155 -9.34 8.18 29.11
N LEU A 156 -9.94 8.42 30.27
CA LEU A 156 -9.25 9.06 31.39
C LEU A 156 -8.07 8.21 31.86
N ILE A 157 -8.29 6.91 32.09
CA ILE A 157 -7.25 5.94 32.49
C ILE A 157 -6.11 5.92 31.47
N GLU A 158 -6.43 5.84 30.18
CA GLU A 158 -5.44 5.90 29.10
C GLU A 158 -4.69 7.23 29.04
N THR A 159 -5.36 8.34 29.36
CA THR A 159 -4.70 9.66 29.50
C THR A 159 -3.68 9.62 30.63
N THR A 160 -4.03 9.04 31.79
CA THR A 160 -3.08 8.94 32.91
C THR A 160 -1.87 8.07 32.59
N GLN A 161 -2.06 7.01 31.79
CA GLN A 161 -0.98 6.16 31.27
C GLN A 161 -0.05 6.94 30.32
N ALA A 162 -0.62 7.64 29.34
CA ALA A 162 0.13 8.39 28.34
C ALA A 162 0.90 9.59 28.93
N LEU A 163 0.42 10.15 30.04
CA LEU A 163 1.03 11.30 30.71
C LEU A 163 2.17 10.95 31.69
N ALA A 164 2.56 9.68 31.84
CA ALA A 164 3.54 9.16 32.81
C ALA A 164 4.50 10.21 33.43
N GLY A 165 4.20 10.63 34.68
CA GLY A 165 5.00 11.61 35.43
C GLY A 165 4.52 13.07 35.36
N HIS A 166 3.49 13.39 34.56
CA HIS A 166 2.87 14.71 34.51
C HIS A 166 2.08 15.01 35.81
N GLU A 167 2.08 16.27 36.25
CA GLU A 167 1.38 16.71 37.46
C GLU A 167 -0.15 16.47 37.42
N ALA A 168 -0.75 16.49 36.22
CA ALA A 168 -2.16 16.17 36.02
C ALA A 168 -2.53 14.70 36.28
N THR A 169 -1.57 13.77 36.33
CA THR A 169 -1.84 12.33 36.51
C THR A 169 -2.56 12.04 37.83
N THR A 170 -2.09 12.59 38.95
CA THR A 170 -2.71 12.33 40.26
C THR A 170 -4.13 12.91 40.37
N PRO A 171 -4.39 14.17 39.99
CA PRO A 171 -5.76 14.71 39.96
C PRO A 171 -6.72 13.93 39.06
N LEU A 172 -6.25 13.45 37.90
CA LEU A 172 -7.06 12.61 37.01
C LEU A 172 -7.43 11.27 37.67
N LEU A 173 -6.46 10.60 38.30
CA LEU A 173 -6.72 9.36 39.05
C LEU A 173 -7.73 9.59 40.18
N ILE A 174 -7.64 10.71 40.90
CA ILE A 174 -8.62 11.08 41.93
C ILE A 174 -10.01 11.24 41.33
N ALA A 175 -10.14 11.95 40.21
CA ALA A 175 -11.44 12.14 39.55
C ALA A 175 -12.09 10.81 39.12
N ALA A 176 -11.29 9.87 38.59
CA ALA A 176 -11.76 8.54 38.26
C ALA A 176 -12.21 7.76 39.51
N GLU A 177 -11.41 7.75 40.57
CA GLU A 177 -11.73 7.09 41.83
C GLU A 177 -13.00 7.66 42.48
N GLU A 178 -13.14 8.99 42.53
CA GLU A 178 -14.35 9.64 43.05
C GLU A 178 -15.59 9.21 42.27
N ALA A 179 -15.52 9.18 40.93
CA ALA A 179 -16.61 8.70 40.09
C ALA A 179 -16.94 7.23 40.37
N PHE A 180 -15.92 6.37 40.46
CA PHE A 180 -16.10 4.96 40.80
C PHE A 180 -16.76 4.74 42.17
N THR A 181 -16.38 5.50 43.19
CA THR A 181 -16.97 5.34 44.54
C THR A 181 -18.46 5.67 44.61
N ARG A 182 -19.01 6.32 43.58
CA ARG A 182 -20.44 6.63 43.48
C ARG A 182 -21.24 5.56 42.75
N LEU A 183 -20.59 4.58 42.12
CA LEU A 183 -21.28 3.48 41.47
C LEU A 183 -21.85 2.53 42.51
N GLU A 184 -23.14 2.25 42.37
CA GLU A 184 -23.83 1.16 43.05
C GLU A 184 -24.31 0.21 41.94
N PHE A 185 -23.59 -0.88 41.74
CA PHE A 185 -23.97 -1.94 40.80
C PHE A 185 -24.60 -3.11 41.55
N PRO A 186 -25.41 -3.93 40.86
CA PRO A 186 -26.11 -5.03 41.52
C PRO A 186 -25.13 -5.95 42.25
N SER A 187 -25.23 -6.01 43.57
CA SER A 187 -24.35 -6.84 44.40
C SER A 187 -24.95 -8.20 44.77
N ALA A 188 -26.19 -8.46 44.34
CA ALA A 188 -26.84 -9.74 44.57
C ALA A 188 -26.10 -10.85 43.80
N THR A 189 -25.75 -11.94 44.50
CA THR A 189 -24.83 -12.97 44.02
C THR A 189 -25.20 -13.52 42.64
N VAL A 190 -26.47 -13.92 42.44
CA VAL A 190 -26.92 -14.54 41.19
C VAL A 190 -26.81 -13.57 40.00
N PRO A 191 -27.49 -12.41 39.98
CA PRO A 191 -27.44 -11.51 38.82
C PRO A 191 -26.04 -10.95 38.55
N TYR A 192 -25.23 -10.72 39.58
CA TYR A 192 -23.85 -10.23 39.45
C TYR A 192 -22.92 -11.29 38.84
N VAL A 193 -22.86 -12.49 39.44
CA VAL A 193 -21.99 -13.58 38.98
C VAL A 193 -22.42 -14.08 37.61
N SER A 194 -23.73 -14.17 37.33
CA SER A 194 -24.22 -14.53 35.99
C SER A 194 -23.79 -13.52 34.92
N ARG A 195 -23.73 -12.22 35.25
CA ARG A 195 -23.28 -11.18 34.32
C ARG A 195 -21.78 -11.27 34.04
N LEU A 196 -20.98 -11.45 35.10
CA LEU A 196 -19.53 -11.51 35.02
C LEU A 196 -18.99 -12.89 34.66
N ALA A 197 -19.84 -13.90 34.50
CA ALA A 197 -19.41 -15.28 34.26
C ALA A 197 -18.45 -15.40 33.07
N ALA A 198 -18.64 -14.59 32.03
CA ALA A 198 -17.78 -14.54 30.85
C ALA A 198 -16.47 -13.75 31.05
N SER A 199 -16.21 -13.23 32.26
CA SER A 199 -14.96 -12.52 32.56
C SER A 199 -13.76 -13.45 32.68
N PRO A 200 -12.57 -13.05 32.21
CA PRO A 200 -11.36 -13.86 32.34
C PRO A 200 -11.13 -14.33 33.78
N GLN A 201 -11.36 -13.46 34.75
CA GLN A 201 -11.19 -13.76 36.17
C GLN A 201 -12.12 -14.90 36.64
N LEU A 202 -13.37 -14.93 36.16
CA LEU A 202 -14.30 -16.02 36.50
C LEU A 202 -14.13 -17.25 35.61
N GLN A 203 -13.46 -17.15 34.46
CA GLN A 203 -13.09 -18.30 33.63
C GLN A 203 -11.85 -19.05 34.16
N GLU A 204 -11.06 -18.42 35.05
CA GLU A 204 -9.88 -19.03 35.68
C GLU A 204 -10.20 -19.83 36.96
N ILE A 205 -11.44 -19.75 37.47
CA ILE A 205 -11.81 -20.49 38.68
C ILE A 205 -12.09 -21.96 38.35
N TRP A 206 -11.80 -22.86 39.30
CA TRP A 206 -11.94 -24.31 39.11
C TRP A 206 -13.34 -24.75 38.66
N GLN A 207 -14.40 -24.12 39.17
CA GLN A 207 -15.77 -24.40 38.80
C GLN A 207 -16.65 -23.16 39.02
N LEU A 208 -17.39 -22.75 37.99
CA LEU A 208 -18.43 -21.71 38.08
C LEU A 208 -19.66 -22.24 38.84
N PRO A 209 -20.37 -21.40 39.62
CA PRO A 209 -21.59 -21.83 40.32
C PRO A 209 -22.69 -22.33 39.38
N ASP A 210 -23.50 -23.30 39.83
CA ASP A 210 -24.52 -23.97 39.00
C ASP A 210 -25.63 -23.03 38.47
N PHE A 211 -25.81 -21.85 39.07
CA PHE A 211 -26.79 -20.84 38.64
C PHE A 211 -26.24 -19.91 37.53
N VAL A 212 -24.97 -20.06 37.14
CA VAL A 212 -24.42 -19.36 35.98
C VAL A 212 -25.17 -19.78 34.73
N GLY A 213 -25.67 -18.79 33.98
CA GLY A 213 -26.57 -19.00 32.83
C GLY A 213 -28.01 -18.59 33.10
N GLN A 214 -28.37 -18.26 34.35
CA GLN A 214 -29.63 -17.55 34.62
C GLN A 214 -29.57 -16.11 34.06
N PRO A 215 -30.69 -15.56 33.55
CA PRO A 215 -30.74 -14.20 33.05
C PRO A 215 -30.28 -13.22 34.14
N SER A 216 -29.27 -12.42 33.83
CA SER A 216 -28.87 -11.32 34.71
C SER A 216 -29.87 -10.18 34.59
N ALA A 217 -30.18 -9.52 35.71
CA ALA A 217 -31.04 -8.35 35.74
C ALA A 217 -30.33 -7.15 35.07
N ALA A 218 -31.13 -6.25 34.49
CA ALA A 218 -30.66 -4.91 34.15
C ALA A 218 -30.45 -4.09 35.44
N LEU A 219 -29.79 -2.93 35.31
CA LEU A 219 -29.73 -1.96 36.39
C LEU A 219 -31.14 -1.53 36.79
N THR A 220 -31.36 -1.37 38.09
CA THR A 220 -32.58 -0.79 38.63
C THR A 220 -32.60 0.73 38.40
N PRO A 221 -33.77 1.39 38.44
CA PRO A 221 -33.84 2.85 38.30
C PRO A 221 -32.97 3.62 39.31
N GLU A 222 -32.80 3.08 40.52
CA GLU A 222 -31.95 3.68 41.55
C GLU A 222 -30.45 3.55 41.20
N GLU A 223 -30.02 2.38 40.70
CA GLU A 223 -28.64 2.16 40.25
C GLU A 223 -28.31 3.00 39.00
N ASP A 224 -29.27 3.16 38.08
CA ASP A 224 -29.17 4.06 36.93
C ASP A 224 -28.98 5.52 37.37
N GLU A 225 -29.75 6.00 38.36
CA GLU A 225 -29.61 7.36 38.89
C GLU A 225 -28.21 7.58 39.49
N LYS A 226 -27.67 6.59 40.20
CA LYS A 226 -26.32 6.62 40.76
C LYS A 226 -25.24 6.66 39.70
N LEU A 227 -25.37 5.85 38.64
CA LEU A 227 -24.48 5.85 37.48
C LEU A 227 -24.47 7.22 36.80
N LEU A 228 -25.64 7.81 36.57
CA LEU A 228 -25.76 9.15 35.98
C LEU A 228 -25.13 10.22 36.88
N ALA A 229 -25.32 10.13 38.19
CA ALA A 229 -24.67 11.02 39.15
C ALA A 229 -23.14 10.87 39.16
N ALA A 230 -22.62 9.65 39.04
CA ALA A 230 -21.19 9.38 38.90
C ALA A 230 -20.61 9.95 37.60
N ALA A 231 -21.32 9.79 36.48
CA ALA A 231 -20.95 10.34 35.19
C ALA A 231 -20.90 11.87 35.20
N GLU A 232 -21.90 12.51 35.80
CA GLU A 232 -21.96 13.97 35.91
C GLU A 232 -20.86 14.52 36.84
N LEU A 233 -20.57 13.83 37.94
CA LEU A 233 -19.44 14.15 38.81
C LEU A 233 -18.11 14.12 38.03
N LEU A 234 -17.87 13.03 37.29
CA LEU A 234 -16.67 12.88 36.48
C LEU A 234 -16.54 14.01 35.45
N ARG A 235 -17.64 14.32 34.74
CA ARG A 235 -17.68 15.42 33.77
C ARG A 235 -17.34 16.76 34.40
N LYS A 236 -17.91 17.06 35.58
CA LYS A 236 -17.60 18.29 36.32
C LYS A 236 -16.12 18.35 36.72
N ARG A 237 -15.55 17.26 37.22
CA ARG A 237 -14.12 17.19 37.55
C ARG A 237 -13.24 17.41 36.33
N LEU A 238 -13.57 16.84 35.18
CA LEU A 238 -12.83 17.05 33.94
C LEU A 238 -12.90 18.51 33.46
N VAL A 239 -14.01 19.22 33.67
CA VAL A 239 -14.11 20.67 33.42
C VAL A 239 -13.15 21.44 34.33
N GLU A 240 -13.20 21.21 35.65
CA GLU A 240 -12.32 21.85 36.64
C GLU A 240 -10.84 21.60 36.32
N LEU A 241 -10.50 20.36 35.94
CA LEU A 241 -9.12 19.98 35.58
C LEU A 241 -8.65 20.62 34.28
N ARG A 242 -9.53 20.86 33.30
CA ARG A 242 -9.15 21.55 32.05
C ARG A 242 -8.81 23.02 32.25
N GLU A 243 -9.39 23.68 33.25
CA GLU A 243 -9.01 25.05 33.61
C GLU A 243 -7.58 25.13 34.15
N HIS A 244 -7.17 24.11 34.92
CA HIS A 244 -5.83 24.03 35.50
C HIS A 244 -4.80 23.44 34.53
N TYR A 245 -5.22 22.49 33.70
CA TYR A 245 -4.40 21.74 32.75
C TYR A 245 -5.00 21.85 31.33
N PRO A 246 -4.86 23.03 30.69
CA PRO A 246 -5.47 23.27 29.38
C PRO A 246 -4.85 22.38 28.30
N LYS A 247 -5.62 22.14 27.25
CA LYS A 247 -5.17 21.43 26.07
C LYS A 247 -4.08 22.20 25.33
N ARG A 248 -3.20 21.49 24.63
CA ARG A 248 -2.17 22.08 23.76
C ARG A 248 -2.22 21.48 22.36
N GLY A 249 -2.37 22.34 21.35
CA GLY A 249 -2.43 21.95 19.94
C GLY A 249 -3.75 21.31 19.52
N SER A 250 -3.85 21.00 18.23
CA SER A 250 -4.94 20.25 17.63
C SER A 250 -4.47 19.15 16.70
N ILE A 251 -5.34 18.15 16.51
CA ILE A 251 -5.19 17.05 15.56
C ILE A 251 -6.42 17.02 14.64
N ALA A 252 -6.19 17.23 13.35
CA ALA A 252 -7.15 16.92 12.29
C ALA A 252 -7.20 15.40 12.10
N LEU A 253 -8.36 14.82 12.38
CA LEU A 253 -8.64 13.41 12.15
C LEU A 253 -9.18 13.20 10.74
N SER A 254 -8.67 12.19 10.04
CA SER A 254 -9.24 11.72 8.79
C SER A 254 -9.56 10.24 8.93
N GLY A 255 -10.84 9.87 8.87
CA GLY A 255 -11.21 8.45 8.82
C GLY A 255 -10.60 7.84 7.56
N HIS A 256 -9.93 6.71 7.68
CA HIS A 256 -9.15 6.12 6.60
C HIS A 256 -9.29 4.61 6.63
N ALA A 257 -9.29 4.01 5.45
CA ALA A 257 -9.14 2.58 5.28
C ALA A 257 -8.22 2.36 4.08
N HIS A 258 -6.93 2.17 4.36
CA HIS A 258 -6.01 1.71 3.34
C HIS A 258 -6.45 0.30 2.90
N ILE A 259 -6.51 0.07 1.59
CA ILE A 259 -6.87 -1.23 1.03
C ILE A 259 -5.83 -1.56 -0.02
N ASP A 260 -4.99 -2.55 0.27
CA ASP A 260 -4.05 -3.05 -0.73
C ASP A 260 -4.80 -3.67 -1.89
N LEU A 261 -4.49 -3.23 -3.13
CA LEU A 261 -5.19 -3.71 -4.31
C LEU A 261 -5.00 -5.22 -4.50
N ALA A 262 -3.81 -5.72 -4.19
CA ALA A 262 -3.52 -7.14 -4.05
C ALA A 262 -2.24 -7.30 -3.23
N TRP A 263 -2.32 -8.03 -2.13
CA TRP A 263 -1.19 -8.29 -1.24
C TRP A 263 -1.22 -9.73 -0.72
N LEU A 264 -1.87 -9.96 0.43
CA LEU A 264 -2.08 -11.30 1.00
C LEU A 264 -3.37 -11.98 0.53
N TRP A 265 -4.03 -11.37 -0.46
CA TRP A 265 -5.25 -11.84 -1.10
C TRP A 265 -5.26 -11.48 -2.59
N PRO A 266 -6.02 -12.21 -3.42
CA PRO A 266 -6.19 -11.88 -4.84
C PRO A 266 -7.07 -10.65 -5.04
N LEU A 267 -6.96 -10.02 -6.22
CA LEU A 267 -7.72 -8.82 -6.61
C LEU A 267 -9.25 -8.97 -6.46
N ASP A 268 -9.79 -10.17 -6.69
CA ASP A 268 -11.22 -10.46 -6.51
C ASP A 268 -11.68 -10.27 -5.07
N GLU A 269 -10.80 -10.52 -4.08
CA GLU A 269 -11.12 -10.26 -2.68
C GLU A 269 -11.08 -8.76 -2.38
N THR A 270 -10.18 -8.00 -2.99
CA THR A 270 -10.14 -6.54 -2.89
C THR A 270 -11.45 -5.89 -3.33
N ARG A 271 -12.04 -6.39 -4.44
CA ARG A 271 -13.36 -5.91 -4.92
C ARG A 271 -14.44 -6.08 -3.83
N ARG A 272 -14.45 -7.22 -3.13
CA ARG A 272 -15.34 -7.46 -1.97
C ARG A 272 -14.99 -6.60 -0.75
N LYS A 273 -13.70 -6.45 -0.43
CA LYS A 273 -13.21 -5.59 0.67
C LYS A 273 -13.60 -4.12 0.46
N ALA A 274 -13.56 -3.63 -0.77
CA ALA A 274 -14.00 -2.28 -1.12
C ALA A 274 -15.49 -2.10 -0.81
N GLN A 275 -16.35 -3.03 -1.23
CA GLN A 275 -17.78 -2.99 -0.93
C GLN A 275 -18.07 -2.98 0.58
N ARG A 276 -17.41 -3.86 1.34
CA ARG A 276 -17.53 -3.95 2.82
C ARG A 276 -17.15 -2.64 3.49
N THR A 277 -15.96 -2.14 3.16
CA THR A 277 -15.42 -0.91 3.75
C THR A 277 -16.27 0.30 3.41
N PHE A 278 -16.71 0.43 2.15
CA PHE A 278 -17.51 1.57 1.71
C PHE A 278 -18.89 1.55 2.37
N SER A 279 -19.50 0.37 2.50
CA SER A 279 -20.77 0.21 3.20
C SER A 279 -20.66 0.60 4.67
N THR A 280 -19.60 0.16 5.37
CA THR A 280 -19.32 0.56 6.75
C THR A 280 -19.14 2.08 6.89
N ALA A 281 -18.30 2.69 6.06
CA ALA A 281 -18.05 4.13 6.10
C ALA A 281 -19.32 4.96 5.85
N LEU A 282 -20.16 4.56 4.88
CA LEU A 282 -21.44 5.23 4.61
C LEU A 282 -22.41 5.13 5.80
N SER A 283 -22.53 3.95 6.41
CA SER A 283 -23.37 3.77 7.60
C SER A 283 -22.92 4.65 8.77
N LEU A 284 -21.60 4.80 8.96
CA LEU A 284 -21.07 5.72 9.96
C LEU A 284 -21.40 7.17 9.62
N MET A 285 -21.30 7.59 8.36
CA MET A 285 -21.65 8.96 7.95
C MET A 285 -23.12 9.33 8.16
N GLU A 286 -24.03 8.35 8.16
CA GLU A 286 -25.45 8.56 8.46
C GLU A 286 -25.68 8.84 9.95
N ARG A 287 -24.90 8.20 10.84
CA ARG A 287 -25.01 8.34 12.30
C ARG A 287 -24.12 9.43 12.89
N TYR A 288 -23.04 9.78 12.19
CA TYR A 288 -22.00 10.72 12.64
C TYR A 288 -21.82 11.84 11.61
N PRO A 289 -22.60 12.94 11.68
CA PRO A 289 -22.57 14.02 10.68
C PRO A 289 -21.21 14.72 10.53
N GLU A 290 -20.43 14.76 11.60
CA GLU A 290 -19.08 15.33 11.62
C GLU A 290 -18.00 14.41 11.06
N PHE A 291 -18.28 13.11 10.92
CA PHE A 291 -17.31 12.13 10.41
C PHE A 291 -16.87 12.49 8.98
N ARG A 292 -15.56 12.41 8.75
CA ARG A 292 -14.93 12.60 7.43
C ARG A 292 -14.09 11.38 7.12
N PHE A 293 -14.32 10.77 5.97
CA PHE A 293 -13.61 9.56 5.54
C PHE A 293 -12.87 9.84 4.23
N ASN A 294 -11.60 9.48 4.14
CA ASN A 294 -10.79 9.60 2.94
C ASN A 294 -10.53 8.24 2.28
N GLN A 295 -10.44 8.26 0.94
CA GLN A 295 -10.04 7.10 0.15
C GLN A 295 -9.35 7.56 -1.16
N SER A 296 -8.18 6.99 -1.45
CA SER A 296 -7.15 7.51 -2.37
C SER A 296 -7.19 6.93 -3.79
N THR A 297 -7.61 5.68 -3.94
CA THR A 297 -7.32 4.90 -5.16
C THR A 297 -8.49 4.92 -6.14
N ALA A 298 -8.33 5.54 -7.31
CA ALA A 298 -9.37 5.60 -8.35
C ALA A 298 -9.84 4.20 -8.80
N GLN A 299 -8.93 3.23 -8.89
CA GLN A 299 -9.24 1.85 -9.25
C GLN A 299 -10.23 1.18 -8.30
N LEU A 300 -10.23 1.51 -6.99
CA LEU A 300 -11.19 0.98 -6.01
C LEU A 300 -12.59 1.53 -6.29
N TYR A 301 -12.70 2.84 -6.56
CA TYR A 301 -13.96 3.44 -6.96
C TYR A 301 -14.48 2.87 -8.28
N ALA A 302 -13.59 2.60 -9.25
CA ALA A 302 -13.97 1.96 -10.50
C ALA A 302 -14.52 0.55 -10.29
N PHE A 303 -13.93 -0.24 -9.38
CA PHE A 303 -14.48 -1.55 -9.02
C PHE A 303 -15.84 -1.44 -8.33
N VAL A 304 -16.02 -0.49 -7.41
CA VAL A 304 -17.32 -0.30 -6.76
C VAL A 304 -18.37 0.21 -7.76
N GLU A 305 -18.01 1.11 -8.67
CA GLU A 305 -18.91 1.56 -9.75
C GLU A 305 -19.35 0.40 -10.65
N GLU A 306 -18.46 -0.55 -10.92
CA GLU A 306 -18.75 -1.74 -11.74
C GLU A 306 -19.59 -2.78 -10.98
N ASP A 307 -19.22 -3.10 -9.74
CA ASP A 307 -19.81 -4.21 -8.99
C ASP A 307 -21.05 -3.84 -8.19
N ASP A 308 -21.15 -2.59 -7.72
CA ASP A 308 -22.30 -2.06 -6.97
C ASP A 308 -22.55 -0.58 -7.30
N PRO A 309 -23.20 -0.29 -8.45
CA PRO A 309 -23.50 1.08 -8.86
C PRO A 309 -24.36 1.86 -7.87
N ALA A 310 -25.20 1.18 -7.08
CA ALA A 310 -26.05 1.79 -6.07
C ALA A 310 -25.22 2.27 -4.87
N LEU A 311 -24.26 1.46 -4.41
CA LEU A 311 -23.28 1.85 -3.41
C LEU A 311 -22.44 3.03 -3.90
N PHE A 312 -21.97 2.99 -5.15
CA PHE A 312 -21.22 4.10 -5.75
C PHE A 312 -22.02 5.40 -5.82
N ALA A 313 -23.32 5.34 -6.11
CA ALA A 313 -24.20 6.51 -6.11
C ALA A 313 -24.27 7.17 -4.72
N LYS A 314 -24.41 6.37 -3.65
CA LYS A 314 -24.37 6.88 -2.26
C LYS A 314 -23.01 7.52 -1.93
N VAL A 315 -21.91 6.94 -2.39
CA VAL A 315 -20.58 7.56 -2.26
C VAL A 315 -20.55 8.93 -2.93
N LYS A 316 -21.05 9.06 -4.17
CA LYS A 316 -21.11 10.36 -4.87
C LYS A 316 -21.90 11.40 -4.08
N GLU A 317 -23.03 11.01 -3.47
CA GLU A 317 -23.81 11.90 -2.61
C GLU A 317 -23.00 12.39 -1.40
N LYS A 318 -22.27 11.49 -0.74
CA LYS A 318 -21.41 11.84 0.41
C LYS A 318 -20.17 12.65 0.02
N VAL A 319 -19.67 12.50 -1.21
CA VAL A 319 -18.63 13.38 -1.76
C VAL A 319 -19.19 14.78 -2.00
N ALA A 320 -20.39 14.88 -2.57
CA ALA A 320 -21.06 16.16 -2.80
C ALA A 320 -21.38 16.89 -1.47
N SER A 321 -21.76 16.16 -0.42
CA SER A 321 -21.99 16.73 0.92
C SER A 321 -20.71 17.07 1.69
N GLY A 322 -19.53 16.65 1.21
CA GLY A 322 -18.25 16.89 1.86
C GLY A 322 -18.01 16.01 3.10
N GLN A 323 -18.69 14.87 3.23
CA GLN A 323 -18.39 13.86 4.25
C GLN A 323 -17.36 12.82 3.75
N TRP A 324 -17.39 12.52 2.45
CA TRP A 324 -16.45 11.60 1.80
C TRP A 324 -15.40 12.39 1.01
N ASP A 325 -14.13 12.17 1.33
CA ASP A 325 -12.96 12.84 0.77
C ASP A 325 -12.24 11.92 -0.22
N PRO A 326 -12.55 11.98 -1.53
CA PRO A 326 -11.63 11.40 -2.50
C PRO A 326 -10.30 12.17 -2.39
N VAL A 327 -9.18 11.44 -2.30
CA VAL A 327 -7.82 12.01 -2.18
C VAL A 327 -6.86 11.28 -3.13
N GLY A 328 -5.57 11.62 -3.13
CA GLY A 328 -4.54 10.89 -3.88
C GLY A 328 -4.33 11.40 -5.31
N GLY A 329 -5.39 11.40 -6.12
CA GLY A 329 -5.34 11.90 -7.50
C GLY A 329 -4.62 10.99 -8.51
N MET A 330 -4.26 9.77 -8.12
CA MET A 330 -3.64 8.76 -8.98
C MET A 330 -4.61 7.61 -9.29
N TRP A 331 -4.33 6.82 -10.33
CA TRP A 331 -5.13 5.65 -10.70
C TRP A 331 -5.07 4.57 -9.60
N VAL A 332 -3.86 4.30 -9.11
CA VAL A 332 -3.58 3.49 -7.91
C VAL A 332 -2.58 4.22 -7.00
N GLU A 333 -2.20 3.62 -5.87
CA GLU A 333 -1.00 4.01 -5.11
C GLU A 333 0.20 3.18 -5.61
N PRO A 334 0.97 3.65 -6.62
CA PRO A 334 1.96 2.82 -7.29
C PRO A 334 3.28 2.75 -6.51
N ASP A 335 4.16 1.82 -6.89
CA ASP A 335 5.58 2.00 -6.66
C ASP A 335 6.08 3.28 -7.36
N LEU A 336 7.04 3.96 -6.74
CA LEU A 336 7.48 5.29 -7.18
C LEU A 336 8.96 5.32 -7.56
N ASN A 337 9.60 4.14 -7.67
CA ASN A 337 11.00 4.01 -8.04
C ASN A 337 11.19 3.36 -9.41
N MET A 338 10.43 2.30 -9.70
CA MET A 338 10.59 1.47 -10.90
C MET A 338 9.81 1.96 -12.13
N PRO A 339 8.58 2.47 -12.03
CA PRO A 339 7.85 2.95 -13.21
C PRO A 339 8.60 4.04 -13.99
N THR A 340 8.41 4.09 -15.31
CA THR A 340 8.90 5.22 -16.11
C THR A 340 8.19 6.52 -15.69
N GLY A 341 8.81 7.66 -16.04
CA GLY A 341 8.15 8.95 -15.89
C GLY A 341 6.80 9.02 -16.63
N GLU A 342 6.69 8.36 -17.79
CA GLU A 342 5.43 8.29 -18.54
C GLU A 342 4.35 7.54 -17.74
N SER A 343 4.67 6.37 -17.18
CA SER A 343 3.72 5.63 -16.33
C SER A 343 3.26 6.46 -15.14
N LEU A 344 4.15 7.17 -14.45
CA LEU A 344 3.79 8.08 -13.35
C LEU A 344 2.89 9.24 -13.81
N VAL A 345 3.12 9.78 -15.01
CA VAL A 345 2.20 10.77 -15.63
C VAL A 345 0.85 10.13 -15.93
N ARG A 346 0.80 8.89 -16.42
CA ARG A 346 -0.45 8.17 -16.69
C ARG A 346 -1.22 7.83 -15.42
N GLN A 347 -0.56 7.50 -14.32
CA GLN A 347 -1.18 7.35 -13.00
C GLN A 347 -2.01 8.60 -12.65
N LEU A 348 -1.40 9.78 -12.77
CA LEU A 348 -2.07 11.05 -12.49
C LEU A 348 -3.10 11.43 -13.54
N LEU A 349 -2.80 11.23 -14.83
CA LEU A 349 -3.71 11.58 -15.92
C LEU A 349 -5.04 10.84 -15.78
N TYR A 350 -4.98 9.51 -15.62
CA TYR A 350 -6.20 8.70 -15.52
C TYR A 350 -6.84 8.81 -14.14
N GLY A 351 -6.06 8.96 -13.07
CA GLY A 351 -6.58 9.28 -11.73
C GLY A 351 -7.37 10.59 -11.72
N GLN A 352 -6.75 11.71 -12.08
CA GLN A 352 -7.41 13.02 -12.13
C GLN A 352 -8.62 13.03 -13.06
N ARG A 353 -8.53 12.42 -14.25
CA ARG A 353 -9.68 12.32 -15.17
C ARG A 353 -10.83 11.52 -14.58
N PHE A 354 -10.55 10.40 -13.92
CA PHE A 354 -11.58 9.58 -13.28
C PHE A 354 -12.33 10.43 -12.24
N PHE A 355 -11.59 11.05 -11.32
CA PHE A 355 -12.17 11.84 -10.26
C PHE A 355 -12.91 13.09 -10.75
N GLU A 356 -12.36 13.80 -11.74
CA GLU A 356 -13.00 14.95 -12.37
C GLU A 356 -14.31 14.53 -13.06
N SER A 357 -14.32 13.40 -13.76
CA SER A 357 -15.51 12.91 -14.46
C SER A 357 -16.63 12.41 -13.53
N ARG A 358 -16.27 11.82 -12.37
CA ARG A 358 -17.26 11.19 -11.46
C ARG A 358 -17.71 12.09 -10.34
N PHE A 359 -16.83 12.95 -9.84
CA PHE A 359 -17.07 13.79 -8.67
C PHE A 359 -16.94 15.29 -8.96
N GLY A 360 -16.53 15.68 -10.17
CA GLY A 360 -16.37 17.09 -10.54
C GLY A 360 -15.20 17.79 -9.84
N ARG A 361 -14.21 17.02 -9.34
CA ARG A 361 -13.07 17.55 -8.56
C ARG A 361 -11.74 17.04 -9.09
N ARG A 362 -10.76 17.94 -9.14
CA ARG A 362 -9.34 17.60 -9.26
C ARG A 362 -8.68 17.67 -7.90
N HIS A 363 -7.79 16.73 -7.62
CA HIS A 363 -7.11 16.63 -6.34
C HIS A 363 -5.90 17.56 -6.29
N GLN A 364 -5.63 18.09 -5.10
CA GLN A 364 -4.45 18.91 -4.81
C GLN A 364 -3.48 18.25 -3.83
N VAL A 365 -3.79 17.05 -3.34
CA VAL A 365 -2.99 16.29 -2.37
C VAL A 365 -2.71 14.90 -2.94
N ALA A 366 -1.44 14.56 -3.10
CA ALA A 366 -1.00 13.18 -3.29
C ALA A 366 -0.92 12.48 -1.93
N TRP A 367 -1.68 11.41 -1.77
CA TRP A 367 -1.82 10.62 -0.54
C TRP A 367 -1.19 9.25 -0.77
N LEU A 368 0.03 9.05 -0.27
CA LEU A 368 0.86 7.86 -0.55
C LEU A 368 1.47 7.34 0.77
N PRO A 369 0.63 6.84 1.70
CA PRO A 369 1.05 6.44 3.03
C PRO A 369 2.02 5.26 3.03
N ASP A 370 1.90 4.32 2.08
CA ASP A 370 2.62 3.05 2.12
C ASP A 370 3.64 2.78 0.99
N CYS A 371 3.93 3.76 0.13
CA CYS A 371 4.91 3.57 -0.97
C CYS A 371 6.37 3.46 -0.47
N PHE A 372 7.14 2.53 -1.05
CA PHE A 372 8.49 2.15 -0.61
C PHE A 372 9.60 3.09 -1.14
N GLY A 373 9.55 4.36 -0.74
CA GLY A 373 10.47 5.42 -1.20
C GLY A 373 9.94 6.20 -2.40
N PHE A 374 10.55 7.36 -2.67
CA PHE A 374 9.96 8.34 -3.60
C PHE A 374 11.00 8.96 -4.55
N SER A 375 10.76 8.81 -5.86
CA SER A 375 11.59 9.39 -6.93
C SER A 375 11.70 10.92 -6.81
N PRO A 376 12.88 11.51 -7.10
CA PRO A 376 13.09 12.95 -7.07
C PRO A 376 12.34 13.72 -8.18
N ALA A 377 11.73 13.02 -9.14
CA ALA A 377 10.96 13.64 -10.22
C ALA A 377 9.50 13.95 -9.82
N LEU A 378 9.03 13.36 -8.71
CA LEU A 378 7.64 13.46 -8.31
C LEU A 378 7.16 14.90 -8.07
N PRO A 379 7.90 15.81 -7.42
CA PRO A 379 7.45 17.19 -7.29
C PRO A 379 7.10 17.85 -8.62
N GLN A 380 7.90 17.63 -9.67
CA GLN A 380 7.62 18.14 -11.02
C GLN A 380 6.36 17.51 -11.61
N ILE A 381 6.28 16.17 -11.56
CA ILE A 381 5.17 15.40 -12.13
C ILE A 381 3.84 15.74 -11.44
N LEU A 382 3.85 15.85 -10.10
CA LEU A 382 2.69 16.27 -9.30
C LEU A 382 2.23 17.68 -9.67
N ARG A 383 3.15 18.63 -9.78
CA ARG A 383 2.83 20.00 -10.18
C ARG A 383 2.27 20.07 -11.60
N GLY A 384 2.77 19.25 -12.52
CA GLY A 384 2.21 19.10 -13.87
C GLY A 384 0.76 18.60 -13.88
N ALA A 385 0.36 17.82 -12.88
CA ALA A 385 -1.01 17.35 -12.69
C ALA A 385 -1.88 18.28 -11.82
N GLY A 386 -1.38 19.46 -11.42
CA GLY A 386 -2.09 20.40 -10.55
C GLY A 386 -2.09 20.04 -9.06
N ILE A 387 -1.28 19.06 -8.64
CA ILE A 387 -1.14 18.66 -7.24
C ILE A 387 0.00 19.47 -6.59
N SER A 388 -0.33 20.21 -5.53
CA SER A 388 0.61 21.10 -4.82
C SER A 388 1.05 20.56 -3.46
N ASN A 389 0.41 19.50 -2.96
CA ASN A 389 0.64 18.94 -1.65
C ASN A 389 0.95 17.43 -1.70
N PHE A 390 1.71 16.95 -0.73
CA PHE A 390 2.14 15.56 -0.64
C PHE A 390 2.06 15.06 0.81
N PHE A 391 1.56 13.82 0.97
CA PHE A 391 1.47 13.14 2.26
C PHE A 391 2.06 11.73 2.17
N THR A 392 2.83 11.36 3.19
CA THR A 392 3.26 9.98 3.45
C THR A 392 3.54 9.76 4.94
N ILE A 393 3.72 8.51 5.36
CA ILE A 393 4.31 8.19 6.68
C ILE A 393 5.50 7.22 6.57
N LYS A 394 5.75 6.63 5.39
CA LYS A 394 6.66 5.50 5.23
C LYS A 394 8.11 5.85 5.59
N LEU A 395 8.50 7.12 5.49
CA LEU A 395 9.83 7.58 5.90
C LEU A 395 10.13 7.37 7.40
N ASN A 396 9.10 7.26 8.25
CA ASN A 396 9.28 6.94 9.68
C ASN A 396 9.81 5.52 9.91
N TRP A 397 9.78 4.65 8.89
CA TRP A 397 10.25 3.27 8.96
C TRP A 397 11.74 3.13 8.60
N SER A 398 12.42 4.22 8.27
CA SER A 398 13.86 4.20 7.96
C SER A 398 14.66 3.62 9.12
N GLU A 399 15.48 2.61 8.84
CA GLU A 399 16.13 1.78 9.87
C GLU A 399 17.23 2.52 10.65
N ALA A 400 17.99 3.39 9.97
CA ALA A 400 19.21 3.99 10.52
C ALA A 400 19.00 5.47 10.85
N ASN A 401 18.32 6.22 9.99
CA ASN A 401 18.12 7.66 10.15
C ASN A 401 16.64 8.03 10.29
N ARG A 402 16.29 8.68 11.41
CA ARG A 402 14.97 9.32 11.55
C ARG A 402 14.91 10.53 10.63
N PHE A 403 13.90 10.57 9.75
CA PHE A 403 13.70 11.71 8.85
C PHE A 403 13.52 13.03 9.64
N PRO A 404 14.21 14.12 9.26
CA PRO A 404 14.31 15.30 10.12
C PRO A 404 13.03 16.14 10.19
N TYR A 405 12.16 16.09 9.18
CA TYR A 405 11.03 17.00 9.00
C TYR A 405 9.68 16.29 8.92
N ASP A 406 8.64 16.89 9.49
CA ASP A 406 7.23 16.50 9.33
C ASP A 406 6.42 17.55 8.56
N LEU A 407 6.97 18.74 8.35
CA LEU A 407 6.41 19.83 7.54
C LEU A 407 7.54 20.53 6.78
N PHE A 408 7.55 20.42 5.46
CA PHE A 408 8.65 20.95 4.62
C PHE A 408 8.25 21.14 3.15
N TRP A 409 9.07 21.87 2.40
CA TRP A 409 9.05 21.88 0.95
C TRP A 409 9.84 20.69 0.39
N TRP A 410 9.17 19.80 -0.34
CA TRP A 410 9.85 18.80 -1.14
C TRP A 410 10.13 19.37 -2.55
N GLU A 411 11.41 19.52 -2.88
CA GLU A 411 11.89 20.07 -4.13
C GLU A 411 12.44 18.96 -5.04
N GLY A 412 11.92 18.90 -6.28
CA GLY A 412 12.32 17.92 -7.27
C GLY A 412 13.56 18.32 -8.07
N LEU A 413 13.93 17.50 -9.05
CA LEU A 413 15.14 17.68 -9.88
C LEU A 413 15.19 19.03 -10.63
N ASP A 414 14.02 19.58 -11.00
CA ASP A 414 13.89 20.82 -11.78
C ASP A 414 13.64 22.08 -10.92
N GLY A 415 13.60 21.93 -9.60
CA GLY A 415 13.26 23.01 -8.66
C GLY A 415 11.76 23.17 -8.39
N SER A 416 10.89 22.37 -9.02
CA SER A 416 9.46 22.32 -8.68
C SER A 416 9.28 21.87 -7.24
N ARG A 417 8.29 22.44 -6.54
CA ARG A 417 8.03 22.17 -5.12
C ARG A 417 6.58 21.78 -4.84
N VAL A 418 6.43 20.84 -3.91
CA VAL A 418 5.16 20.49 -3.25
C VAL A 418 5.30 20.59 -1.74
N LEU A 419 4.22 21.02 -1.07
CA LEU A 419 4.19 21.14 0.40
C LEU A 419 3.94 19.74 0.98
N ALA A 420 4.91 19.25 1.74
CA ALA A 420 4.88 17.91 2.30
C ALA A 420 4.53 17.94 3.79
N HIS A 421 3.64 17.02 4.20
CA HIS A 421 3.37 16.74 5.61
C HIS A 421 3.44 15.24 5.90
N LEU A 422 4.02 14.89 7.05
CA LEU A 422 4.01 13.54 7.62
C LEU A 422 3.61 13.63 9.08
N PHE A 423 3.05 12.56 9.63
CA PHE A 423 2.90 12.42 11.07
C PHE A 423 3.54 11.12 11.55
N ASP A 424 3.85 11.06 12.84
CA ASP A 424 4.45 9.90 13.50
C ASP A 424 3.56 9.46 14.66
N ASN A 425 2.71 8.46 14.38
CA ASN A 425 1.74 7.88 15.30
C ASN A 425 2.30 6.57 15.90
N PRO A 426 2.43 6.47 17.23
CA PRO A 426 2.94 5.26 17.86
C PRO A 426 1.95 4.09 17.79
N ALA A 427 2.42 2.91 18.18
CA ALA A 427 1.54 1.76 18.35
C ALA A 427 0.50 1.99 19.45
N SER A 428 -0.74 1.64 19.15
CA SER A 428 -1.84 1.63 20.10
C SER A 428 -1.62 0.52 21.13
N VAL A 429 -1.89 0.86 22.38
CA VAL A 429 -1.93 -0.09 23.49
C VAL A 429 -3.13 -1.05 23.41
N ARG A 430 -4.16 -0.69 22.62
CA ARG A 430 -5.38 -1.50 22.48
C ARG A 430 -5.24 -2.59 21.42
N HIS A 431 -4.47 -2.34 20.37
CA HIS A 431 -4.32 -3.28 19.27
C HIS A 431 -3.02 -3.08 18.50
N ARG A 432 -2.27 -4.17 18.28
CA ARG A 432 -0.93 -4.12 17.68
C ARG A 432 -0.89 -3.59 16.23
N TYR A 433 -1.99 -3.71 15.49
CA TYR A 433 -2.10 -3.25 14.11
C TYR A 433 -2.51 -1.78 13.98
N LEU A 434 -2.85 -1.11 15.09
CA LEU A 434 -3.17 0.32 15.07
C LEU A 434 -1.89 1.11 15.37
N ASN A 435 -1.14 1.44 14.32
CA ASN A 435 0.08 2.25 14.35
C ASN A 435 0.27 2.93 12.99
N GLY A 436 1.20 3.89 12.87
CA GLY A 436 1.42 4.55 11.58
C GLY A 436 0.11 5.20 11.08
N TYR A 437 -0.28 4.94 9.83
CA TYR A 437 -1.52 5.48 9.26
C TYR A 437 -2.80 4.79 9.76
N ASN A 438 -2.69 3.69 10.50
CA ASN A 438 -3.82 3.00 11.13
C ASN A 438 -4.02 3.53 12.56
N GLY A 439 -4.54 4.76 12.68
CA GLY A 439 -4.70 5.42 13.97
C GLY A 439 -5.92 4.98 14.79
N ASP A 440 -5.77 5.05 16.10
CA ASP A 440 -6.85 4.95 17.09
C ASP A 440 -6.99 6.34 17.74
N PRO A 441 -8.14 7.01 17.76
CA PRO A 441 -8.26 8.39 18.23
C PRO A 441 -8.31 8.46 19.78
N ASN A 442 -7.35 7.80 20.42
CA ASN A 442 -7.20 7.70 21.87
C ASN A 442 -6.11 8.67 22.39
N PRO A 443 -6.03 8.92 23.70
CA PRO A 443 -5.06 9.85 24.29
C PRO A 443 -3.61 9.53 23.95
N ASN A 444 -3.22 8.25 23.91
CA ASN A 444 -1.86 7.83 23.57
C ASN A 444 -1.48 8.28 22.15
N ALA A 445 -2.33 7.99 21.17
CA ALA A 445 -2.09 8.39 19.78
C ALA A 445 -2.06 9.92 19.62
N LEU A 446 -3.04 10.63 20.19
CA LEU A 446 -3.15 12.09 20.03
C LEU A 446 -2.00 12.84 20.71
N LEU A 447 -1.66 12.49 21.96
CA LEU A 447 -0.56 13.12 22.69
C LEU A 447 0.77 12.89 21.98
N HIS A 448 1.07 11.65 21.60
CA HIS A 448 2.35 11.34 20.98
C HIS A 448 2.46 11.86 19.55
N THR A 449 1.39 11.83 18.75
CA THR A 449 1.38 12.46 17.41
C THR A 449 1.69 13.95 17.53
N TRP A 450 1.05 14.66 18.48
CA TRP A 450 1.34 16.08 18.73
C TRP A 450 2.75 16.33 19.28
N GLN A 451 3.23 15.47 20.19
CA GLN A 451 4.59 15.57 20.73
C GLN A 451 5.63 15.40 19.61
N ASN A 452 5.41 14.44 18.72
CA ASN A 452 6.27 14.13 17.58
C ASN A 452 6.26 15.20 16.49
N PHE A 453 5.16 15.95 16.33
CA PHE A 453 5.06 17.03 15.35
C PHE A 453 6.03 18.18 15.68
N LYS A 454 7.14 18.28 14.93
CA LYS A 454 8.18 19.31 15.06
C LYS A 454 7.76 20.62 14.43
N GLY A 455 6.90 20.59 13.40
CA GLY A 455 6.34 21.76 12.71
C GLY A 455 5.37 22.61 13.53
N LYS A 456 5.12 22.28 14.80
CA LYS A 456 4.17 22.99 15.70
C LYS A 456 4.45 24.48 15.95
N TYR A 457 5.65 24.97 15.63
CA TYR A 457 5.99 26.40 15.68
C TYR A 457 5.55 27.17 14.41
N LEU A 458 5.20 26.44 13.35
CA LEU A 458 4.78 26.97 12.05
C LEU A 458 3.27 26.87 11.86
N HIS A 459 2.65 25.80 12.37
CA HIS A 459 1.22 25.52 12.26
C HIS A 459 0.77 24.80 13.54
N ASP A 460 -0.44 25.10 14.03
CA ASP A 460 -0.92 24.66 15.36
C ASP A 460 -1.78 23.38 15.33
N GLU A 461 -1.89 22.73 14.16
CA GLU A 461 -2.60 21.48 13.95
C GLU A 461 -1.68 20.44 13.28
N SER A 462 -1.78 19.16 13.66
CA SER A 462 -1.21 18.03 12.90
C SER A 462 -2.33 17.15 12.36
N LEU A 463 -2.01 16.22 11.45
CA LEU A 463 -2.95 15.24 10.94
C LEU A 463 -2.80 13.89 11.66
N LEU A 464 -3.89 13.12 11.76
CA LEU A 464 -3.88 11.69 12.11
C LEU A 464 -4.96 10.98 11.29
N SER A 465 -4.58 9.96 10.53
CA SER A 465 -5.56 9.06 9.92
C SER A 465 -6.02 8.01 10.92
N VAL A 466 -7.33 7.73 10.95
CA VAL A 466 -7.98 6.88 11.94
C VAL A 466 -8.66 5.71 11.25
N GLY A 467 -8.50 4.49 11.76
CA GLY A 467 -9.19 3.30 11.26
C GLY A 467 -8.28 2.10 11.06
N TYR A 468 -8.90 0.95 10.81
CA TYR A 468 -8.20 -0.26 10.38
C TYR A 468 -7.97 -0.20 8.86
N GLY A 469 -6.71 -0.33 8.44
CA GLY A 469 -6.29 -0.35 7.04
C GLY A 469 -5.59 -1.66 6.66
N ASP A 470 -4.77 -1.57 5.61
CA ASP A 470 -4.03 -2.62 4.92
C ASP A 470 -4.97 -3.62 4.20
N GLY A 471 -5.93 -4.19 4.93
CA GLY A 471 -6.99 -5.06 4.39
C GLY A 471 -8.38 -4.42 4.30
N GLY A 472 -8.50 -3.10 4.53
CA GLY A 472 -9.78 -2.39 4.66
C GLY A 472 -10.42 -2.50 6.05
N GLY A 473 -11.74 -2.30 6.11
CA GLY A 473 -12.54 -2.26 7.34
C GLY A 473 -12.83 -0.81 7.77
N GLY A 474 -11.79 0.00 7.98
CA GLY A 474 -11.91 1.42 8.31
C GLY A 474 -12.23 1.69 9.79
N PRO A 475 -12.71 2.91 10.11
CA PRO A 475 -13.09 3.28 11.48
C PRO A 475 -14.29 2.49 12.00
N THR A 476 -14.34 2.28 13.32
CA THR A 476 -15.52 1.76 14.01
C THR A 476 -16.34 2.90 14.64
N ASP A 477 -17.61 2.65 14.98
CA ASP A 477 -18.39 3.60 15.79
C ASP A 477 -17.73 3.86 17.15
N TRP A 478 -17.05 2.85 17.71
CA TRP A 478 -16.26 2.99 18.92
C TRP A 478 -15.20 4.09 18.79
N MET A 479 -14.44 4.09 17.69
CA MET A 479 -13.44 5.13 17.42
C MET A 479 -14.07 6.52 17.26
N LEU A 480 -15.24 6.63 16.64
CA LEU A 480 -15.89 7.93 16.43
C LEU A 480 -16.39 8.55 17.74
N GLU A 481 -16.96 7.75 18.65
CA GLU A 481 -17.33 8.24 19.98
C GLU A 481 -16.09 8.60 20.81
N ASP A 482 -15.03 7.81 20.73
CA ASP A 482 -13.78 8.13 21.42
C ASP A 482 -13.20 9.46 20.93
N ALA A 483 -13.22 9.72 19.61
CA ALA A 483 -12.81 10.99 19.02
C ALA A 483 -13.62 12.21 19.51
N ARG A 484 -14.88 12.03 19.90
CA ARG A 484 -15.68 13.08 20.57
C ARG A 484 -15.23 13.26 22.02
N LEU A 485 -15.15 12.16 22.76
CA LEU A 485 -14.93 12.16 24.20
C LEU A 485 -13.52 12.60 24.60
N VAL A 486 -12.50 12.36 23.77
CA VAL A 486 -11.14 12.89 24.01
C VAL A 486 -11.11 14.40 24.17
N ASN A 487 -12.09 15.11 23.57
CA ASN A 487 -12.17 16.57 23.74
C ASN A 487 -12.62 17.02 25.13
N GLU A 488 -13.10 16.11 25.97
CA GLU A 488 -13.44 16.40 27.37
C GLU A 488 -12.22 16.32 28.31
N LEU A 489 -11.14 15.70 27.85
CA LEU A 489 -9.97 15.40 28.68
C LEU A 489 -9.03 16.63 28.78
N PRO A 490 -8.39 16.86 29.94
CA PRO A 490 -7.32 17.84 30.08
C PRO A 490 -6.03 17.37 29.43
N VAL A 491 -5.13 18.32 29.10
CA VAL A 491 -3.81 18.10 28.47
C VAL A 491 -3.86 17.57 27.02
N VAL A 492 -4.75 16.63 26.71
CA VAL A 492 -4.88 15.99 25.39
C VAL A 492 -5.20 17.05 24.31
N PRO A 493 -4.51 17.04 23.15
CA PRO A 493 -4.80 17.95 22.04
C PRO A 493 -6.27 17.89 21.62
N SER A 494 -6.80 19.01 21.13
CA SER A 494 -8.16 19.01 20.56
C SER A 494 -8.20 18.17 19.29
N ALA A 495 -9.23 17.35 19.10
CA ALA A 495 -9.36 16.49 17.92
C ALA A 495 -10.64 16.82 17.17
N ARG A 496 -10.58 16.90 15.84
CA ARG A 496 -11.76 17.11 14.98
C ARG A 496 -11.60 16.38 13.67
N PHE A 497 -12.68 15.80 13.15
CA PHE A 497 -12.65 15.28 11.78
C PHE A 497 -12.54 16.43 10.76
N ALA A 498 -11.70 16.25 9.75
CA ALA A 498 -11.45 17.22 8.70
C ALA A 498 -11.24 16.53 7.35
N LEU A 499 -11.51 17.25 6.26
CA LEU A 499 -11.03 16.86 4.93
C LEU A 499 -9.52 17.09 4.86
N VAL A 500 -8.78 16.19 4.21
CA VAL A 500 -7.32 16.31 4.06
C VAL A 500 -6.99 17.55 3.24
N GLY A 501 -7.80 17.85 2.22
CA GLY A 501 -7.66 19.08 1.43
C GLY A 501 -7.76 20.36 2.28
N ASP A 502 -8.69 20.40 3.25
CA ASP A 502 -8.87 21.55 4.13
C ASP A 502 -7.68 21.72 5.09
N PHE A 503 -7.14 20.62 5.61
CA PHE A 503 -5.92 20.63 6.41
C PHE A 503 -4.74 21.24 5.62
N PHE A 504 -4.48 20.77 4.39
CA PHE A 504 -3.40 21.33 3.58
C PHE A 504 -3.65 22.79 3.14
N ALA A 505 -4.91 23.18 2.93
CA ALA A 505 -5.25 24.56 2.64
C ALA A 505 -4.94 25.49 3.82
N ALA A 506 -5.28 25.07 5.05
CA ALA A 506 -4.91 25.79 6.28
C ALA A 506 -3.38 25.85 6.46
N LEU A 507 -2.72 24.70 6.29
CA LEU A 507 -1.26 24.58 6.37
C LEU A 507 -0.55 25.54 5.39
N ALA A 508 -0.98 25.56 4.13
CA ALA A 508 -0.41 26.43 3.11
C ALA A 508 -0.64 27.92 3.42
N LYS A 509 -1.80 28.27 3.98
CA LYS A 509 -2.12 29.64 4.41
C LYS A 509 -1.21 30.06 5.58
N ASP A 510 -1.08 29.22 6.59
CA ASP A 510 -0.33 29.54 7.80
C ASP A 510 1.18 29.59 7.59
N THR A 511 1.67 28.96 6.52
CA THR A 511 3.10 28.89 6.19
C THR A 511 3.51 29.78 5.02
N ALA A 512 2.58 30.53 4.42
CA ALA A 512 2.80 31.31 3.20
C ALA A 512 3.94 32.34 3.30
N ASP A 513 4.10 32.96 4.47
CA ASP A 513 5.12 33.97 4.78
C ASP A 513 6.26 33.44 5.68
N LYS A 514 6.26 32.13 5.97
CA LYS A 514 7.22 31.49 6.88
C LYS A 514 8.30 30.73 6.10
N LEU A 515 9.49 30.65 6.71
CA LEU A 515 10.58 29.84 6.16
C LEU A 515 10.38 28.37 6.57
N LEU A 516 9.94 27.55 5.63
CA LEU A 516 9.87 26.09 5.80
C LEU A 516 11.23 25.44 5.50
N PRO A 517 11.58 24.34 6.19
CA PRO A 517 12.66 23.46 5.76
C PRO A 517 12.44 22.97 4.34
N ARG A 518 13.54 22.64 3.65
CA ARG A 518 13.51 22.16 2.27
C ARG A 518 14.30 20.85 2.16
N TRP A 519 13.69 19.85 1.53
CA TRP A 519 14.34 18.61 1.13
C TRP A 519 14.43 18.55 -0.39
N VAL A 520 15.64 18.44 -0.94
CA VAL A 520 15.89 18.44 -2.39
C VAL A 520 16.24 17.03 -2.85
N GLY A 521 15.56 16.54 -3.89
CA GLY A 521 15.82 15.23 -4.49
C GLY A 521 14.96 14.11 -3.90
N GLU A 522 15.52 12.91 -3.84
CA GLU A 522 14.76 11.70 -3.50
C GLU A 522 14.42 11.66 -2.01
N LEU A 523 13.24 11.13 -1.68
CA LEU A 523 12.94 10.70 -0.31
C LEU A 523 13.26 9.20 -0.24
N TYR A 524 14.53 8.90 -0.01
CA TYR A 524 15.04 7.53 0.05
C TYR A 524 14.52 6.84 1.32
N LEU A 525 13.84 5.70 1.16
CA LEU A 525 13.44 4.85 2.27
C LEU A 525 14.60 3.91 2.62
N GLU A 526 15.09 3.99 3.86
CA GLU A 526 16.19 3.15 4.34
C GLU A 526 15.68 1.77 4.81
N LEU A 527 14.79 1.16 4.02
CA LEU A 527 14.13 -0.11 4.29
C LEU A 527 13.55 -0.67 2.97
N HIS A 528 13.18 -1.95 2.93
CA HIS A 528 12.49 -2.60 1.82
C HIS A 528 13.27 -2.60 0.49
N ARG A 529 14.60 -2.73 0.56
CA ARG A 529 15.48 -2.69 -0.63
C ARG A 529 15.39 -3.94 -1.52
N GLY A 530 14.97 -5.07 -0.96
CA GLY A 530 14.70 -6.32 -1.69
C GLY A 530 13.55 -6.20 -2.69
N THR A 531 12.64 -5.23 -2.50
CA THR A 531 11.57 -4.92 -3.44
C THR A 531 12.06 -4.52 -4.83
N LEU A 532 13.30 -4.03 -4.95
CA LEU A 532 13.92 -3.68 -6.22
C LEU A 532 14.29 -4.92 -7.04
N THR A 533 14.46 -6.09 -6.40
CA THR A 533 14.97 -7.33 -7.02
C THR A 533 14.01 -8.51 -6.96
N SER A 534 13.14 -8.60 -5.95
CA SER A 534 12.13 -9.67 -5.83
C SER A 534 11.24 -9.73 -7.07
N GLN A 535 10.68 -10.89 -7.41
CA GLN A 535 9.79 -11.06 -8.58
C GLN A 535 10.35 -10.47 -9.89
N GLY A 536 11.62 -10.74 -10.20
CA GLY A 536 12.30 -10.20 -11.40
C GLY A 536 11.57 -10.48 -12.73
N ARG A 537 10.77 -11.56 -12.81
CA ARG A 537 9.93 -11.85 -13.98
C ARG A 537 8.81 -10.82 -14.17
N VAL A 538 8.13 -10.43 -13.08
CA VAL A 538 7.07 -9.41 -13.09
C VAL A 538 7.65 -8.07 -13.53
N LYS A 539 8.78 -7.66 -12.94
CA LYS A 539 9.48 -6.42 -13.31
C LYS A 539 9.90 -6.41 -14.79
N ARG A 540 10.35 -7.56 -15.32
CA ARG A 540 10.66 -7.71 -16.74
C ARG A 540 9.43 -7.54 -17.64
N LEU A 541 8.32 -8.22 -17.30
CA LEU A 541 7.07 -8.11 -18.05
C LEU A 541 6.50 -6.69 -17.99
N HIS A 542 6.55 -6.06 -16.82
CA HIS A 542 6.14 -4.66 -16.62
C HIS A 542 6.92 -3.72 -17.54
N ARG A 543 8.26 -3.80 -17.55
CA ARG A 543 9.07 -2.96 -18.44
C ARG A 543 8.81 -3.23 -19.92
N GLN A 544 8.52 -4.48 -20.29
CA GLN A 544 8.13 -4.83 -21.66
C GLN A 544 6.77 -4.25 -22.03
N ALA A 545 5.79 -4.31 -21.12
CA ALA A 545 4.46 -3.74 -21.29
C ALA A 545 4.51 -2.22 -21.45
N GLU A 546 5.25 -1.50 -20.59
CA GLU A 546 5.48 -0.05 -20.74
C GLU A 546 6.04 0.29 -22.12
N ARG A 547 7.10 -0.42 -22.54
CA ARG A 547 7.72 -0.21 -23.85
C ARG A 547 6.76 -0.49 -25.00
N ALA A 548 5.96 -1.55 -24.89
CA ALA A 548 4.99 -1.92 -25.91
C ALA A 548 3.90 -0.84 -26.06
N LEU A 549 3.38 -0.32 -24.94
CA LEU A 549 2.38 0.75 -24.93
C LEU A 549 2.90 2.05 -25.54
N ILE A 550 4.07 2.52 -25.07
CA ILE A 550 4.70 3.74 -25.61
C ILE A 550 5.01 3.57 -27.10
N THR A 551 5.51 2.40 -27.51
CA THR A 551 5.76 2.11 -28.93
C THR A 551 4.47 2.12 -29.75
N ALA A 552 3.41 1.48 -29.26
CA ALA A 552 2.12 1.42 -29.95
C ALA A 552 1.54 2.83 -30.14
N GLU A 553 1.54 3.66 -29.11
CA GLU A 553 1.07 5.05 -29.19
C GLU A 553 1.93 5.90 -30.15
N ALA A 554 3.25 5.79 -30.09
CA ALA A 554 4.13 6.55 -30.98
C ALA A 554 3.90 6.19 -32.44
N VAL A 555 3.85 4.89 -32.77
CA VAL A 555 3.65 4.42 -34.15
C VAL A 555 2.23 4.72 -34.64
N ASP A 556 1.21 4.53 -33.79
CA ASP A 556 -0.19 4.85 -34.12
C ASP A 556 -0.38 6.36 -34.34
N ALA A 557 0.23 7.21 -33.51
CA ALA A 557 0.19 8.66 -33.70
C ALA A 557 0.88 9.07 -35.02
N MET A 558 2.03 8.48 -35.36
CA MET A 558 2.68 8.71 -36.64
C MET A 558 1.79 8.26 -37.82
N ALA A 559 1.14 7.10 -37.71
CA ALA A 559 0.22 6.59 -38.74
C ALA A 559 -0.99 7.52 -38.92
N ALA A 560 -1.57 7.98 -37.81
CA ALA A 560 -2.68 8.91 -37.77
C ALA A 560 -2.33 10.27 -38.39
N LEU A 561 -1.13 10.79 -38.13
CA LEU A 561 -0.64 12.03 -38.75
C LEU A 561 -0.51 11.92 -40.27
N LEU A 562 -0.10 10.75 -40.77
CA LEU A 562 0.04 10.51 -42.22
C LEU A 562 -1.31 10.36 -42.91
N SER A 563 -2.25 9.62 -42.31
CA SER A 563 -3.54 9.29 -42.91
C SER A 563 -4.63 10.34 -42.65
N GLY A 564 -4.44 11.22 -41.67
CA GLY A 564 -5.47 12.12 -41.14
C GLY A 564 -6.52 11.43 -40.25
N SER A 565 -6.28 10.18 -39.83
CA SER A 565 -7.20 9.46 -38.92
C SER A 565 -7.02 9.87 -37.46
N THR A 566 -8.01 9.59 -36.61
CA THR A 566 -7.87 9.74 -35.15
C THR A 566 -6.98 8.61 -34.58
N PRO A 567 -6.03 8.91 -33.67
CA PRO A 567 -5.28 7.90 -32.95
C PRO A 567 -6.17 6.95 -32.14
N SER A 568 -5.70 5.71 -31.99
CA SER A 568 -6.34 4.67 -31.20
C SER A 568 -6.35 5.01 -29.70
N ARG A 569 -7.38 4.56 -28.98
CA ARG A 569 -7.50 4.78 -27.52
C ARG A 569 -6.86 3.64 -26.74
N PHE A 570 -5.68 3.88 -26.19
CA PHE A 570 -4.94 2.90 -25.37
C PHE A 570 -5.27 2.93 -23.88
N GLU A 571 -6.15 3.84 -23.44
CA GLU A 571 -6.48 4.05 -22.02
C GLU A 571 -6.85 2.77 -21.24
N PRO A 572 -7.71 1.85 -21.75
CA PRO A 572 -8.00 0.60 -21.03
C PRO A 572 -6.77 -0.31 -20.82
N LEU A 573 -5.85 -0.34 -21.80
CA LEU A 573 -4.61 -1.09 -21.67
C LEU A 573 -3.65 -0.43 -20.69
N TRP A 574 -3.59 0.90 -20.67
CA TRP A 574 -2.85 1.63 -19.65
C TRP A 574 -3.43 1.39 -18.26
N GLN A 575 -4.74 1.47 -18.05
CA GLN A 575 -5.34 1.22 -16.73
C GLN A 575 -5.00 -0.20 -16.21
N LEU A 576 -4.99 -1.20 -17.10
CA LEU A 576 -4.55 -2.56 -16.78
C LEU A 576 -3.06 -2.63 -16.40
N HIS A 577 -2.20 -1.93 -17.15
CA HIS A 577 -0.77 -1.81 -16.86
C HIS A 577 -0.52 -1.11 -15.51
N LEU A 578 -1.10 0.07 -15.31
CA LEU A 578 -0.96 0.91 -14.13
C LEU A 578 -1.48 0.25 -12.84
N ARG A 579 -2.52 -0.59 -12.95
CA ARG A 579 -2.99 -1.39 -11.82
C ARG A 579 -1.90 -2.33 -11.31
N ASN A 580 -1.13 -2.92 -12.22
CA ASN A 580 -0.02 -3.81 -11.87
C ASN A 580 1.24 -3.05 -11.40
N GLU A 581 1.19 -1.72 -11.31
CA GLU A 581 2.24 -0.90 -10.68
C GLU A 581 1.98 -0.64 -9.19
N PHE A 582 0.87 -1.13 -8.63
CA PHE A 582 0.56 -0.97 -7.21
C PHE A 582 1.76 -1.34 -6.33
N HIS A 583 1.94 -0.62 -5.22
CA HIS A 583 3.15 -0.70 -4.39
C HIS A 583 3.40 -2.07 -3.74
N ASP A 584 2.44 -3.00 -3.74
CA ASP A 584 2.70 -4.40 -3.36
C ASP A 584 2.79 -5.41 -4.52
N ILE A 585 2.33 -5.02 -5.70
CA ILE A 585 2.36 -5.88 -6.90
C ILE A 585 3.72 -5.79 -7.58
N LEU A 586 4.13 -4.58 -8.01
CA LEU A 586 5.36 -4.41 -8.78
C LEU A 586 6.63 -4.63 -7.94
N PRO A 587 6.70 -4.14 -6.69
CA PRO A 587 7.71 -4.52 -5.69
C PRO A 587 7.89 -6.02 -5.47
N GLY A 588 6.86 -6.81 -5.69
CA GLY A 588 6.97 -8.26 -5.55
C GLY A 588 6.85 -8.71 -4.09
N SER A 589 5.89 -8.14 -3.37
CA SER A 589 5.57 -8.38 -1.96
C SER A 589 4.24 -9.10 -1.67
N GLY A 590 3.40 -9.37 -2.67
CA GLY A 590 2.18 -10.19 -2.54
C GLY A 590 2.38 -11.72 -2.55
N VAL A 591 1.27 -12.45 -2.40
CA VAL A 591 1.19 -13.92 -2.48
C VAL A 591 1.25 -14.45 -3.92
N ARG A 592 1.45 -15.76 -4.09
CA ARG A 592 1.61 -16.43 -5.39
C ARG A 592 0.47 -16.09 -6.36
N GLU A 593 -0.76 -16.11 -5.88
CA GLU A 593 -1.99 -15.90 -6.65
C GLU A 593 -2.01 -14.52 -7.32
N VAL A 594 -1.39 -13.51 -6.67
CA VAL A 594 -1.25 -12.16 -7.25
C VAL A 594 -0.41 -12.23 -8.53
N TYR A 595 0.75 -12.89 -8.49
CA TYR A 595 1.65 -12.95 -9.64
C TYR A 595 1.16 -13.83 -10.77
N GLU A 596 0.40 -14.89 -10.47
CA GLU A 596 -0.24 -15.70 -11.52
C GLU A 596 -1.22 -14.87 -12.36
N VAL A 597 -1.86 -13.86 -11.76
CA VAL A 597 -2.74 -12.91 -12.46
C VAL A 597 -1.90 -11.81 -13.12
N THR A 598 -0.99 -11.17 -12.39
CA THR A 598 -0.15 -10.09 -12.91
C THR A 598 0.68 -10.50 -14.13
N GLU A 599 1.27 -11.71 -14.14
CA GLU A 599 2.03 -12.20 -15.30
C GLU A 599 1.14 -12.34 -16.54
N LYS A 600 -0.10 -12.82 -16.39
CA LYS A 600 -1.07 -12.95 -17.50
C LYS A 600 -1.52 -11.58 -18.00
N GLU A 601 -1.80 -10.65 -17.09
CA GLU A 601 -2.26 -9.31 -17.43
C GLU A 601 -1.19 -8.51 -18.17
N LEU A 602 0.03 -8.47 -17.63
CA LEU A 602 1.16 -7.82 -18.30
C LEU A 602 1.48 -8.48 -19.64
N GLY A 603 1.41 -9.82 -19.71
CA GLY A 603 1.52 -10.56 -20.98
C GLY A 603 0.48 -10.14 -22.01
N SER A 604 -0.78 -10.00 -21.59
CA SER A 604 -1.86 -9.52 -22.46
C SER A 604 -1.65 -8.06 -22.92
N VAL A 605 -1.13 -7.19 -22.05
CA VAL A 605 -0.77 -5.81 -22.44
C VAL A 605 0.30 -5.82 -23.51
N ILE A 606 1.37 -6.61 -23.34
CA ILE A 606 2.45 -6.74 -24.34
C ILE A 606 1.90 -7.21 -25.68
N GLU A 607 1.08 -8.27 -25.68
CA GLU A 607 0.48 -8.83 -26.89
C GLU A 607 -0.41 -7.81 -27.61
N ARG A 608 -1.34 -7.20 -26.89
CA ARG A 608 -2.34 -6.28 -27.47
C ARG A 608 -1.72 -4.97 -27.95
N ALA A 609 -0.78 -4.40 -27.18
CA ALA A 609 -0.06 -3.21 -27.60
C ALA A 609 0.89 -3.52 -28.77
N GLY A 610 1.58 -4.67 -28.75
CA GLY A 610 2.41 -5.14 -29.85
C GLY A 610 1.62 -5.35 -31.15
N GLY A 611 0.43 -5.95 -31.06
CA GLY A 611 -0.48 -6.10 -32.20
C GLY A 611 -0.92 -4.76 -32.79
N ALA A 612 -1.31 -3.81 -31.94
CA ALA A 612 -1.69 -2.46 -32.36
C ALA A 612 -0.52 -1.69 -33.00
N ALA A 613 0.70 -1.86 -32.47
CA ALA A 613 1.91 -1.29 -33.06
C ALA A 613 2.19 -1.90 -34.45
N ALA A 614 2.03 -3.22 -34.61
CA ALA A 614 2.23 -3.91 -35.88
C ALA A 614 1.20 -3.49 -36.95
N GLU A 615 -0.07 -3.32 -36.57
CA GLU A 615 -1.11 -2.81 -37.47
C GLU A 615 -0.80 -1.36 -37.91
N SER A 616 -0.40 -0.51 -36.98
CA SER A 616 -0.01 0.89 -37.25
C SER A 616 1.24 0.98 -38.12
N LEU A 617 2.20 0.09 -37.91
CA LEU A 617 3.38 -0.05 -38.76
C LEU A 617 2.99 -0.47 -40.19
N GLY A 618 2.02 -1.37 -40.34
CA GLY A 618 1.46 -1.75 -41.64
C GLY A 618 0.86 -0.55 -42.38
N ARG A 619 0.06 0.27 -41.69
CA ARG A 619 -0.52 1.50 -42.25
C ARG A 619 0.55 2.51 -42.68
N LEU A 620 1.58 2.72 -41.84
CA LEU A 620 2.72 3.59 -42.19
C LEU A 620 3.48 3.08 -43.41
N ARG A 621 3.77 1.78 -43.45
CA ARG A 621 4.41 1.14 -44.59
C ARG A 621 3.59 1.37 -45.85
N ASP A 622 2.29 1.10 -45.83
CA ASP A 622 1.45 1.20 -47.03
C ASP A 622 1.29 2.65 -47.52
N GLY A 623 1.35 3.63 -46.61
CA GLY A 623 1.33 5.06 -46.95
C GLY A 623 2.67 5.65 -47.41
N LEU A 624 3.80 5.03 -47.08
CA LEU A 624 5.15 5.57 -47.34
C LEU A 624 6.01 4.73 -48.30
N ALA A 625 5.73 3.43 -48.43
CA ALA A 625 6.50 2.53 -49.28
C ALA A 625 6.12 2.76 -50.75
N GLY A 626 6.91 3.55 -51.46
CA GLY A 626 6.82 3.76 -52.90
C GLY A 626 8.05 3.22 -53.62
N GLY A 627 7.88 2.14 -54.40
CA GLY A 627 8.90 1.66 -55.35
C GLY A 627 8.89 0.14 -55.55
N PRO A 628 9.33 -0.37 -56.71
CA PRO A 628 9.47 -1.80 -56.95
C PRO A 628 10.67 -2.39 -56.17
N GLY A 629 10.48 -3.55 -55.52
CA GLY A 629 11.54 -4.34 -54.87
C GLY A 629 11.27 -4.70 -53.40
N LYS A 630 11.98 -5.71 -52.86
CA LYS A 630 11.93 -6.06 -51.43
C LYS A 630 12.72 -5.00 -50.63
N GLN A 631 12.04 -4.28 -49.74
CA GLN A 631 12.65 -3.24 -48.89
C GLN A 631 12.45 -3.60 -47.41
N LEU A 632 13.43 -3.26 -46.56
CA LEU A 632 13.28 -3.27 -45.11
C LEU A 632 12.71 -1.91 -44.67
N PHE A 633 11.50 -1.92 -44.14
CA PHE A 633 10.86 -0.72 -43.56
C PHE A 633 11.04 -0.72 -42.04
N VAL A 634 11.57 0.38 -41.51
CA VAL A 634 11.92 0.53 -40.09
C VAL A 634 11.32 1.82 -39.58
N VAL A 635 10.70 1.75 -38.40
CA VAL A 635 10.24 2.91 -37.65
C VAL A 635 11.05 3.02 -36.38
N ASN A 636 11.54 4.22 -36.07
CA ASN A 636 12.14 4.54 -34.79
C ASN A 636 11.11 5.27 -33.91
N PRO A 637 10.43 4.58 -32.98
CA PRO A 637 9.44 5.19 -32.09
C PRO A 637 10.07 6.01 -30.95
N SER A 638 11.40 6.05 -30.84
CA SER A 638 12.11 6.87 -29.85
C SER A 638 12.22 8.32 -30.31
N ALA A 639 12.31 9.27 -29.38
CA ALA A 639 12.64 10.66 -29.68
C ALA A 639 14.11 10.87 -30.09
N GLN A 640 14.98 9.89 -29.85
CA GLN A 640 16.40 9.97 -30.18
C GLN A 640 16.73 9.19 -31.46
N ASP A 641 17.69 9.71 -32.22
CA ASP A 641 18.31 9.05 -33.36
C ASP A 641 18.97 7.73 -32.93
N ARG A 642 18.76 6.65 -33.71
CA ARG A 642 19.26 5.32 -33.37
C ARG A 642 20.02 4.68 -34.53
N PRO A 643 21.21 4.10 -34.27
CA PRO A 643 21.90 3.31 -35.29
C PRO A 643 21.05 2.08 -35.64
N LEU A 644 21.03 1.73 -36.92
CA LEU A 644 20.20 0.65 -37.42
C LEU A 644 20.72 -0.71 -36.92
N ARG A 645 19.88 -1.40 -36.15
CA ARG A 645 20.06 -2.78 -35.69
C ARG A 645 18.69 -3.44 -35.66
N VAL A 646 18.50 -4.49 -36.43
CA VAL A 646 17.20 -5.14 -36.59
C VAL A 646 17.35 -6.65 -36.42
N GLU A 647 16.39 -7.23 -35.72
CA GLU A 647 16.17 -8.67 -35.62
C GLU A 647 14.93 -9.01 -36.45
N LEU A 648 15.05 -9.97 -37.36
CA LEU A 648 14.04 -10.37 -38.33
C LEU A 648 13.67 -11.84 -38.11
N THR A 649 12.41 -12.18 -38.39
CA THR A 649 11.90 -13.56 -38.33
C THR A 649 12.19 -14.37 -39.59
N GLU A 650 12.47 -13.69 -40.70
CA GLU A 650 12.73 -14.29 -42.01
C GLU A 650 14.08 -13.83 -42.58
N PRO A 651 14.73 -14.66 -43.42
CA PRO A 651 15.99 -14.28 -44.05
C PRO A 651 15.80 -13.12 -45.04
N GLY A 652 16.81 -12.26 -45.09
CA GLY A 652 16.94 -11.16 -46.04
C GLY A 652 18.33 -11.12 -46.67
N ASP A 653 18.49 -10.28 -47.70
CA ASP A 653 19.80 -10.05 -48.31
C ASP A 653 20.78 -9.48 -47.26
N GLY A 654 21.97 -10.08 -47.18
CA GLY A 654 23.01 -9.71 -46.21
C GLY A 654 22.75 -10.11 -44.75
N THR A 655 21.62 -10.76 -44.42
CA THR A 655 21.32 -11.09 -43.01
C THR A 655 22.25 -12.16 -42.41
N GLN A 656 22.55 -12.05 -41.12
CA GLN A 656 23.25 -13.06 -40.33
C GLN A 656 22.25 -13.95 -39.60
N GLN A 657 22.26 -15.25 -39.86
CA GLN A 657 21.45 -16.22 -39.09
C GLN A 657 22.00 -16.39 -37.66
N VAL A 658 21.10 -16.38 -36.68
CA VAL A 658 21.38 -16.71 -35.26
C VAL A 658 20.28 -17.64 -34.73
N GLU A 659 20.42 -18.10 -33.49
CA GLU A 659 19.40 -18.94 -32.84
C GLU A 659 18.02 -18.26 -32.83
N GLY A 660 17.13 -18.73 -33.71
CA GLY A 660 15.73 -18.29 -33.79
C GLY A 660 15.47 -16.96 -34.51
N ALA A 661 16.48 -16.32 -35.12
CA ALA A 661 16.31 -15.04 -35.80
C ALA A 661 17.38 -14.76 -36.88
N TYR A 662 17.18 -13.67 -37.62
CA TYR A 662 18.14 -13.12 -38.59
C TYR A 662 18.48 -11.68 -38.21
N LEU A 663 19.76 -11.33 -38.20
CA LEU A 663 20.24 -10.01 -37.79
C LEU A 663 20.73 -9.19 -38.96
N VAL A 664 20.50 -7.89 -38.87
CA VAL A 664 21.13 -6.90 -39.75
C VAL A 664 21.50 -5.66 -38.94
N SER A 665 22.63 -5.07 -39.28
CA SER A 665 23.12 -3.80 -38.73
C SER A 665 23.78 -2.99 -39.84
N SER A 666 23.70 -1.65 -39.75
CA SER A 666 24.33 -0.73 -40.70
C SER A 666 24.94 0.48 -39.98
N GLY A 667 25.78 1.25 -40.69
CA GLY A 667 26.22 2.57 -40.25
C GLY A 667 25.11 3.62 -40.32
N ASP A 668 24.00 3.30 -41.00
CA ASP A 668 22.82 4.16 -41.09
C ASP A 668 22.20 4.42 -39.72
N THR A 669 21.66 5.63 -39.57
CA THR A 669 20.92 6.07 -38.38
C THR A 669 19.50 6.39 -38.79
N VAL A 670 18.52 5.90 -38.02
CA VAL A 670 17.11 6.26 -38.18
C VAL A 670 16.82 7.41 -37.22
N PRO A 671 16.42 8.60 -37.71
CA PRO A 671 16.09 9.72 -36.84
C PRO A 671 14.99 9.37 -35.83
N GLY A 672 14.94 10.10 -34.72
CA GLY A 672 13.85 9.96 -33.75
C GLY A 672 12.48 10.25 -34.37
N LEU A 673 11.46 9.46 -33.99
CA LEU A 673 10.08 9.58 -34.46
C LEU A 673 9.96 9.59 -35.99
N ALA A 674 10.80 8.78 -36.66
CA ALA A 674 10.86 8.72 -38.12
C ALA A 674 10.72 7.29 -38.65
N ALA A 675 10.32 7.18 -39.92
CA ALA A 675 10.29 5.95 -40.68
C ALA A 675 11.32 6.01 -41.83
N ALA A 676 11.95 4.89 -42.13
CA ALA A 676 12.93 4.76 -43.20
C ALA A 676 12.79 3.42 -43.92
N ALA A 677 13.04 3.41 -45.23
CA ALA A 677 13.04 2.21 -46.06
C ALA A 677 14.44 1.98 -46.63
N PHE A 678 14.92 0.74 -46.52
CA PHE A 678 16.27 0.34 -46.94
C PHE A 678 16.21 -0.80 -47.95
N THR A 679 16.93 -0.67 -49.06
CA THR A 679 17.04 -1.71 -50.09
C THR A 679 18.26 -2.62 -49.90
N ARG A 680 19.35 -2.10 -49.30
CA ARG A 680 20.58 -2.83 -48.99
C ARG A 680 21.17 -2.32 -47.69
N LEU A 681 21.68 -3.24 -46.87
CA LEU A 681 22.26 -2.95 -45.56
C LEU A 681 23.59 -3.67 -45.40
N PRO A 682 24.70 -3.09 -45.90
CA PRO A 682 26.02 -3.68 -45.73
C PRO A 682 26.42 -3.69 -44.24
N ALA A 683 27.14 -4.74 -43.84
CA ALA A 683 27.69 -4.79 -42.50
C ALA A 683 28.67 -3.62 -42.25
N PRO A 684 28.62 -2.97 -41.08
CA PRO A 684 29.27 -1.68 -40.84
C PRO A 684 30.77 -1.78 -40.49
N GLY A 685 31.32 -2.98 -40.33
CA GLY A 685 32.73 -3.16 -40.01
C GLY A 685 33.13 -4.61 -39.72
N GLU A 686 34.43 -4.83 -39.57
CA GLU A 686 35.00 -6.15 -39.25
C GLU A 686 34.76 -6.54 -37.79
N LEU A 687 34.52 -7.84 -37.57
CA LEU A 687 34.33 -8.46 -36.27
C LEU A 687 35.32 -9.62 -36.11
N ALA A 688 35.90 -9.75 -34.91
CA ALA A 688 36.71 -10.90 -34.54
C ALA A 688 36.18 -11.53 -33.25
N VAL A 689 36.18 -12.87 -33.21
CA VAL A 689 35.73 -13.64 -32.04
C VAL A 689 36.48 -14.95 -31.89
N SER A 690 36.86 -15.25 -30.65
CA SER A 690 37.30 -16.55 -30.15
C SER A 690 36.60 -16.81 -28.80
N GLU A 691 36.85 -17.96 -28.19
CA GLU A 691 36.36 -18.26 -26.83
C GLU A 691 36.89 -17.27 -25.79
N THR A 692 38.02 -16.63 -26.06
CA THR A 692 38.74 -15.72 -25.15
C THR A 692 38.72 -14.27 -25.59
N GLN A 693 38.11 -13.91 -26.72
CA GLN A 693 38.17 -12.55 -27.25
C GLN A 693 36.95 -12.18 -28.10
N LEU A 694 36.47 -10.95 -27.95
CA LEU A 694 35.51 -10.30 -28.87
C LEU A 694 36.07 -8.93 -29.26
N GLU A 695 36.02 -8.56 -30.54
CA GLU A 695 36.58 -7.31 -31.01
C GLU A 695 35.83 -6.74 -32.22
N ASN A 696 35.68 -5.42 -32.24
CA ASN A 696 35.15 -4.65 -33.36
C ASN A 696 35.97 -3.36 -33.55
N ALA A 697 35.49 -2.43 -34.38
CA ALA A 697 36.16 -1.14 -34.61
C ALA A 697 36.30 -0.26 -33.35
N TYR A 698 35.47 -0.47 -32.33
CA TYR A 698 35.34 0.41 -31.16
C TYR A 698 35.99 -0.15 -29.90
N VAL A 699 35.89 -1.47 -29.68
CA VAL A 699 36.32 -2.11 -28.44
C VAL A 699 37.03 -3.42 -28.70
N ARG A 700 37.92 -3.79 -27.78
CA ARG A 700 38.52 -5.13 -27.69
C ARG A 700 38.28 -5.68 -26.28
N VAL A 701 37.65 -6.84 -26.21
CA VAL A 701 37.26 -7.51 -24.97
C VAL A 701 38.00 -8.83 -24.88
N VAL A 702 38.64 -9.10 -23.75
CA VAL A 702 39.33 -10.37 -23.47
C VAL A 702 38.62 -11.07 -22.31
N LEU A 703 38.34 -12.36 -22.49
CA LEU A 703 37.76 -13.22 -21.46
C LEU A 703 38.86 -14.08 -20.82
N ASP A 704 38.78 -14.28 -19.50
CA ASP A 704 39.64 -15.26 -18.80
C ASP A 704 39.05 -16.68 -18.87
N GLU A 705 39.77 -17.65 -18.29
CA GLU A 705 39.36 -19.06 -18.20
C GLU A 705 38.05 -19.30 -17.42
N HIS A 706 37.59 -18.30 -16.65
CA HIS A 706 36.34 -18.33 -15.90
C HIS A 706 35.19 -17.61 -16.63
N GLY A 707 35.43 -17.08 -17.83
CA GLY A 707 34.46 -16.30 -18.59
C GLY A 707 34.20 -14.90 -18.01
N ARG A 708 35.11 -14.38 -17.20
CA ARG A 708 35.09 -12.99 -16.73
C ARG A 708 35.77 -12.10 -17.76
N LEU A 709 35.47 -10.80 -17.71
CA LEU A 709 36.16 -9.82 -18.54
C LEU A 709 37.54 -9.54 -17.94
N ALA A 710 38.60 -10.14 -18.50
CA ALA A 710 39.98 -9.85 -18.12
C ALA A 710 40.43 -8.45 -18.56
N SER A 711 39.90 -7.97 -19.69
CA SER A 711 40.16 -6.64 -20.25
C SER A 711 38.97 -6.14 -21.06
N PHE A 712 38.69 -4.84 -20.98
CA PHE A 712 37.78 -4.11 -21.86
C PHE A 712 38.48 -2.82 -22.32
N LEU A 713 39.11 -2.88 -23.48
CA LEU A 713 39.77 -1.73 -24.09
C LEU A 713 38.79 -0.93 -24.95
N ASP A 714 38.52 0.32 -24.58
CA ASP A 714 37.86 1.28 -25.48
C ASP A 714 38.91 1.88 -26.43
N LYS A 715 38.88 1.48 -27.70
CA LYS A 715 39.84 1.91 -28.73
C LYS A 715 39.71 3.39 -29.08
N ARG A 716 38.52 3.97 -28.90
CA ARG A 716 38.26 5.39 -29.21
C ARG A 716 38.97 6.30 -28.21
N ALA A 717 38.97 5.89 -26.95
CA ALA A 717 39.61 6.61 -25.86
C ALA A 717 41.03 6.08 -25.54
N GLY A 718 41.43 4.96 -26.14
CA GLY A 718 42.74 4.33 -25.92
C GLY A 718 42.95 3.87 -24.47
N ARG A 719 41.89 3.48 -23.76
CA ARG A 719 41.94 3.19 -22.32
C ARG A 719 41.29 1.86 -21.94
N GLU A 720 41.87 1.24 -20.92
CA GLU A 720 41.22 0.17 -20.17
C GLU A 720 40.05 0.75 -19.37
N VAL A 721 38.91 0.05 -19.40
CA VAL A 721 37.68 0.45 -18.70
C VAL A 721 37.59 -0.19 -17.32
N LEU A 722 38.23 -1.35 -17.12
CA LEU A 722 38.14 -2.13 -15.90
C LEU A 722 39.34 -1.94 -14.96
N ALA A 723 39.09 -1.93 -13.64
CA ALA A 723 40.14 -1.90 -12.61
C ALA A 723 40.60 -3.31 -12.18
N GLY A 724 39.89 -4.34 -12.63
CA GLY A 724 40.08 -5.76 -12.35
C GLY A 724 39.06 -6.59 -13.14
N PRO A 725 38.97 -7.91 -12.95
CA PRO A 725 38.05 -8.75 -13.72
C PRO A 725 36.60 -8.25 -13.65
N GLY A 726 35.95 -8.02 -14.80
CA GLY A 726 34.54 -7.63 -14.91
C GLY A 726 33.60 -8.82 -15.13
N ASN A 727 32.28 -8.61 -15.07
CA ASN A 727 31.27 -9.68 -15.11
C ASN A 727 31.55 -10.77 -14.06
N GLN A 728 31.92 -10.36 -12.85
CA GLN A 728 32.05 -11.30 -11.73
C GLN A 728 30.65 -11.68 -11.28
N VAL A 729 30.27 -12.95 -11.43
CA VAL A 729 28.96 -13.43 -10.97
C VAL A 729 29.11 -13.93 -9.55
N TRP A 730 28.36 -13.35 -8.62
CA TRP A 730 28.42 -13.67 -7.20
C TRP A 730 27.07 -14.10 -6.67
N ALA A 731 27.06 -15.13 -5.81
CA ALA A 731 25.90 -15.53 -5.03
C ALA A 731 26.13 -15.15 -3.56
N TYR A 732 25.17 -14.43 -2.97
CA TYR A 732 25.17 -14.03 -1.56
C TYR A 732 24.08 -14.74 -0.80
N VAL A 733 24.34 -15.08 0.45
CA VAL A 733 23.28 -15.51 1.36
C VAL A 733 22.33 -14.34 1.60
N ASP A 734 21.04 -14.56 1.35
CA ASP A 734 19.99 -13.54 1.51
C ASP A 734 18.96 -14.01 2.53
N LYS A 735 19.16 -13.57 3.77
CA LYS A 735 18.34 -13.94 4.94
C LYS A 735 18.09 -12.67 5.75
N PRO A 736 17.21 -11.79 5.27
CA PRO A 736 16.96 -10.53 5.96
C PRO A 736 16.39 -10.78 7.36
N ARG A 737 16.60 -9.83 8.27
CA ARG A 737 16.13 -9.89 9.66
C ARG A 737 14.61 -9.93 9.75
N GLN A 738 13.93 -9.22 8.86
CA GLN A 738 12.47 -9.17 8.74
C GLN A 738 12.07 -9.19 7.27
N TRP A 739 10.86 -9.69 6.99
CA TRP A 739 10.19 -9.66 5.68
C TRP A 739 11.04 -10.15 4.46
N ASP A 740 11.11 -11.48 4.26
CA ASP A 740 11.91 -12.14 3.21
C ASP A 740 11.81 -11.53 1.79
N ALA A 741 10.66 -11.00 1.36
CA ALA A 741 10.49 -10.44 0.01
C ALA A 741 10.76 -8.93 -0.10
N TRP A 742 10.73 -8.21 1.03
CA TRP A 742 10.89 -6.76 1.04
C TRP A 742 12.34 -6.37 1.29
N ASP A 743 13.03 -7.01 2.23
CA ASP A 743 14.30 -6.51 2.73
C ASP A 743 15.50 -7.26 2.17
N ILE A 744 16.60 -6.51 2.02
CA ILE A 744 17.96 -7.01 1.88
C ILE A 744 18.77 -6.21 2.90
N ASP A 745 19.49 -6.89 3.79
CA ASP A 745 20.29 -6.26 4.83
C ASP A 745 21.73 -6.00 4.35
N ALA A 746 22.35 -4.90 4.82
CA ALA A 746 23.70 -4.50 4.37
C ALA A 746 24.80 -5.54 4.62
N ASP A 747 24.58 -6.48 5.55
CA ASP A 747 25.51 -7.54 5.91
C ASP A 747 25.52 -8.72 4.92
N TYR A 748 24.61 -8.77 3.93
CA TYR A 748 24.65 -9.76 2.83
C TYR A 748 26.04 -9.77 2.15
N ALA A 749 26.71 -8.61 2.11
CA ALA A 749 28.01 -8.45 1.44
C ALA A 749 29.17 -9.14 2.18
N LEU A 750 28.98 -9.61 3.42
CA LEU A 750 29.99 -10.31 4.22
C LEU A 750 30.15 -11.78 3.84
N ASP A 751 29.11 -12.41 3.29
CA ASP A 751 29.10 -13.85 2.97
C ASP A 751 28.57 -14.08 1.55
N GLY A 752 29.50 -14.26 0.61
CA GLY A 752 29.18 -14.60 -0.77
C GLY A 752 30.32 -15.31 -1.47
N GLU A 753 29.97 -16.04 -2.52
CA GLU A 753 30.90 -16.79 -3.36
C GLU A 753 30.83 -16.32 -4.81
N GLU A 754 31.99 -16.15 -5.43
CA GLU A 754 32.10 -15.90 -6.86
C GLU A 754 32.01 -17.22 -7.64
N LEU A 755 31.16 -17.27 -8.66
CA LEU A 755 30.95 -18.44 -9.51
C LEU A 755 32.06 -18.48 -10.58
N LEU A 756 33.23 -19.00 -10.19
CA LEU A 756 34.42 -19.07 -11.05
C LEU A 756 34.41 -20.25 -12.03
N GLU A 757 33.79 -21.37 -11.65
CA GLU A 757 33.78 -22.56 -12.50
C GLU A 757 32.79 -22.40 -13.66
N ALA A 758 33.33 -22.23 -14.88
CA ALA A 758 32.56 -22.29 -16.11
C ALA A 758 32.47 -23.75 -16.59
N GLU A 759 31.26 -24.25 -16.83
CA GLU A 759 31.06 -25.56 -17.45
C GLU A 759 31.49 -25.56 -18.91
N SER A 760 31.22 -24.44 -19.61
CA SER A 760 31.73 -24.23 -20.96
C SER A 760 31.80 -22.74 -21.32
N ILE A 761 32.73 -22.42 -22.22
CA ILE A 761 32.88 -21.13 -22.88
C ILE A 761 33.01 -21.42 -24.37
N GLU A 762 32.00 -21.04 -25.15
CA GLU A 762 31.87 -21.45 -26.55
C GLU A 762 31.55 -20.24 -27.43
N VAL A 763 32.11 -20.17 -28.63
CA VAL A 763 31.69 -19.16 -29.60
C VAL A 763 30.30 -19.50 -30.13
N LEU A 764 29.33 -18.65 -29.84
CA LEU A 764 27.94 -18.81 -30.23
C LEU A 764 27.65 -18.23 -31.62
N GLU A 765 28.22 -17.06 -31.94
CA GLU A 765 27.93 -16.35 -33.18
C GLU A 765 29.22 -15.89 -33.86
N ARG A 766 29.34 -16.21 -35.16
CA ARG A 766 30.45 -15.78 -36.05
C ARG A 766 29.87 -15.18 -37.32
N GLY A 767 29.41 -13.93 -37.25
CA GLY A 767 28.88 -13.27 -38.44
C GLY A 767 29.23 -11.79 -38.51
N PRO A 768 28.91 -11.14 -39.64
CA PRO A 768 29.36 -9.78 -39.94
C PRO A 768 28.57 -8.70 -39.20
N HIS A 769 27.43 -9.02 -38.58
CA HIS A 769 26.61 -8.05 -37.85
C HIS A 769 26.81 -8.11 -36.33
N ARG A 770 27.02 -9.31 -35.79
CA ARG A 770 27.22 -9.55 -34.36
C ARG A 770 28.09 -10.79 -34.13
N VAL A 771 28.95 -10.73 -33.13
CA VAL A 771 29.67 -11.90 -32.60
C VAL A 771 29.27 -12.13 -31.14
N ALA A 772 29.34 -13.38 -30.70
CA ALA A 772 28.95 -13.73 -29.35
C ALA A 772 29.71 -14.94 -28.79
N VAL A 773 29.93 -14.92 -27.48
CA VAL A 773 30.45 -16.06 -26.69
C VAL A 773 29.38 -16.43 -25.66
N ARG A 774 29.12 -17.73 -25.51
CA ARG A 774 28.20 -18.29 -24.52
C ARG A 774 29.00 -18.89 -23.38
N ILE A 775 28.65 -18.53 -22.15
CA ILE A 775 29.26 -19.02 -20.92
C ILE A 775 28.18 -19.73 -20.10
N ARG A 776 28.43 -20.99 -19.73
CA ARG A 776 27.54 -21.78 -18.87
C ARG A 776 28.17 -21.99 -17.51
N ARG A 777 27.38 -21.80 -16.45
CA ARG A 777 27.78 -22.04 -15.06
C ARG A 777 26.69 -22.80 -14.32
N ARG A 778 27.09 -23.53 -13.30
CA ARG A 778 26.18 -24.09 -12.29
C ARG A 778 26.40 -23.42 -10.95
N PHE A 779 25.31 -23.34 -10.21
CA PHE A 779 25.33 -22.97 -8.80
C PHE A 779 24.37 -23.90 -8.09
N ARG A 780 24.89 -24.88 -7.35
CA ARG A 780 24.07 -25.83 -6.59
C ARG A 780 23.01 -26.51 -7.48
N GLY A 781 21.72 -26.26 -7.23
CA GLY A 781 20.60 -26.79 -8.01
C GLY A 781 20.19 -25.89 -9.19
N SER A 782 20.83 -24.74 -9.35
CA SER A 782 20.52 -23.72 -10.36
C SER A 782 21.54 -23.72 -11.51
N SER A 783 21.11 -23.24 -12.68
CA SER A 783 21.97 -23.06 -13.85
C SER A 783 21.88 -21.64 -14.42
N LEU A 784 23.00 -21.19 -14.98
CA LEU A 784 23.19 -19.85 -15.53
C LEU A 784 23.82 -19.96 -16.91
N THR A 785 23.21 -19.32 -17.91
CA THR A 785 23.79 -19.16 -19.25
C THR A 785 23.88 -17.67 -19.58
N GLN A 786 25.08 -17.17 -19.83
CA GLN A 786 25.32 -15.79 -20.28
C GLN A 786 25.82 -15.78 -21.72
N ASP A 787 25.10 -15.10 -22.61
CA ASP A 787 25.60 -14.77 -23.94
C ASP A 787 26.20 -13.36 -23.92
N VAL A 788 27.51 -13.26 -24.11
CA VAL A 788 28.27 -12.02 -24.23
C VAL A 788 28.32 -11.63 -25.69
N ARG A 789 27.70 -10.51 -26.07
CA ARG A 789 27.39 -10.16 -27.47
C ARG A 789 27.97 -8.80 -27.84
N LEU A 790 28.63 -8.73 -29.01
CA LEU A 790 29.21 -7.49 -29.54
C LEU A 790 28.74 -7.24 -30.97
N TRP A 791 28.09 -6.09 -31.19
CA TRP A 791 27.62 -5.65 -32.51
C TRP A 791 28.74 -4.97 -33.31
N ALA A 792 28.71 -5.10 -34.64
CA ALA A 792 29.67 -4.44 -35.53
C ALA A 792 29.67 -2.90 -35.41
N ASN A 793 28.50 -2.27 -35.22
CA ASN A 793 28.32 -0.81 -35.13
C ASN A 793 28.11 -0.31 -33.68
N SER A 794 28.72 -0.93 -32.67
CA SER A 794 28.47 -0.56 -31.27
C SER A 794 29.73 -0.61 -30.39
N PRO A 795 30.00 0.42 -29.55
CA PRO A 795 30.95 0.28 -28.46
C PRO A 795 30.38 -0.47 -27.25
N ARG A 796 29.07 -0.79 -27.25
CA ARG A 796 28.36 -1.46 -26.16
C ARG A 796 28.52 -2.98 -26.26
N LEU A 797 28.91 -3.61 -25.15
CA LEU A 797 28.89 -5.07 -24.94
C LEU A 797 27.59 -5.46 -24.24
N ASP A 798 26.85 -6.40 -24.80
CA ASP A 798 25.55 -6.85 -24.27
C ASP A 798 25.70 -8.19 -23.54
N PHE A 799 25.11 -8.31 -22.36
CA PHE A 799 24.98 -9.57 -21.63
C PHE A 799 23.52 -10.02 -21.66
N ARG A 800 23.24 -11.16 -22.30
CA ARG A 800 21.94 -11.83 -22.20
C ARG A 800 22.07 -13.00 -21.24
N THR A 801 21.45 -12.88 -20.08
CA THR A 801 21.52 -13.89 -19.02
C THR A 801 20.21 -14.66 -18.94
N THR A 802 20.28 -15.99 -19.06
CA THR A 802 19.19 -16.92 -18.81
C THR A 802 19.51 -17.69 -17.53
N ILE A 803 18.56 -17.73 -16.60
CA ILE A 803 18.73 -18.37 -15.29
C ILE A 803 17.59 -19.37 -15.10
N ASP A 804 17.94 -20.62 -14.80
CA ASP A 804 17.03 -21.61 -14.23
C ASP A 804 17.34 -21.71 -12.73
N TRP A 805 16.55 -21.02 -11.92
CA TRP A 805 16.87 -20.74 -10.52
C TRP A 805 16.00 -21.56 -9.57
N HIS A 806 16.64 -22.43 -8.79
CA HIS A 806 16.01 -23.33 -7.81
C HIS A 806 16.48 -23.11 -6.37
N ASP A 807 17.51 -22.28 -6.16
CA ASP A 807 18.07 -22.00 -4.84
C ASP A 807 17.29 -20.91 -4.09
N ARG A 808 17.00 -21.15 -2.80
CA ARG A 808 16.23 -20.23 -1.95
C ARG A 808 17.14 -19.45 -1.01
N ARG A 809 16.78 -18.20 -0.69
CA ARG A 809 17.52 -17.33 0.24
C ARG A 809 18.95 -17.05 -0.24
N TRP A 810 19.05 -16.80 -1.55
CA TRP A 810 20.27 -16.47 -2.26
C TRP A 810 20.00 -15.32 -3.22
N LEU A 811 20.94 -14.38 -3.28
CA LEU A 811 20.90 -13.20 -4.13
C LEU A 811 22.06 -13.26 -5.12
N LEU A 812 21.74 -13.33 -6.42
CA LEU A 812 22.74 -13.35 -7.49
C LEU A 812 23.01 -11.92 -8.00
N LYS A 813 24.28 -11.49 -8.03
CA LYS A 813 24.69 -10.19 -8.60
C LYS A 813 25.85 -10.34 -9.58
N ALA A 814 25.94 -9.42 -10.53
CA ALA A 814 27.09 -9.26 -11.41
C ALA A 814 27.87 -7.99 -11.03
N ARG A 815 29.19 -8.11 -10.81
CA ARG A 815 30.07 -6.98 -10.47
C ARG A 815 30.96 -6.59 -11.65
N PHE A 816 31.12 -5.29 -11.85
CA PHE A 816 31.98 -4.69 -12.86
C PHE A 816 32.88 -3.63 -12.20
N PRO A 817 34.08 -4.00 -11.72
CA PRO A 817 35.03 -3.05 -11.16
C PRO A 817 35.53 -2.09 -12.25
N LEU A 818 35.06 -0.85 -12.25
CA LEU A 818 35.44 0.15 -13.25
C LEU A 818 36.75 0.86 -12.84
N ALA A 819 37.62 1.13 -13.81
CA ALA A 819 38.80 2.02 -13.67
C ALA A 819 38.37 3.49 -13.64
N VAL A 820 37.47 3.82 -12.72
CA VAL A 820 36.90 5.15 -12.51
C VAL A 820 36.90 5.44 -11.02
N ARG A 821 37.48 6.58 -10.63
CA ARG A 821 37.41 7.11 -9.27
C ARG A 821 36.58 8.39 -9.29
N ALA A 822 35.34 8.29 -8.86
CA ALA A 822 34.42 9.42 -8.71
C ALA A 822 33.80 9.38 -7.31
N ASP A 823 33.48 10.53 -6.75
CA ASP A 823 32.78 10.67 -5.47
C ASP A 823 31.27 10.37 -5.58
N HIS A 824 30.73 10.40 -6.80
CA HIS A 824 29.33 10.09 -7.10
C HIS A 824 29.17 9.16 -8.31
N ALA A 825 28.09 8.38 -8.29
CA ALA A 825 27.56 7.64 -9.42
C ALA A 825 26.24 8.28 -9.87
N THR A 826 26.00 8.31 -11.19
CA THR A 826 24.79 8.87 -11.79
C THR A 826 23.86 7.74 -12.22
N PHE A 827 22.61 7.79 -11.77
CA PHE A 827 21.58 6.78 -12.03
C PHE A 827 20.41 7.42 -12.79
N GLU A 828 19.80 6.66 -13.69
CA GLU A 828 18.57 7.10 -14.36
C GLU A 828 17.40 7.04 -13.37
N THR A 829 16.47 7.98 -13.48
CA THR A 829 15.18 7.93 -12.78
C THR A 829 14.12 8.52 -13.70
N ALA A 830 12.85 8.54 -13.27
CA ALA A 830 11.77 9.15 -14.02
C ALA A 830 12.16 10.57 -14.49
N PHE A 831 12.16 10.80 -15.81
CA PHE A 831 12.46 12.09 -16.46
C PHE A 831 13.78 12.78 -16.05
N GLY A 832 14.77 12.06 -15.53
CA GLY A 832 16.02 12.68 -15.13
C GLY A 832 17.08 11.72 -14.65
N VAL A 833 18.10 12.29 -14.01
CA VAL A 833 19.19 11.54 -13.38
C VAL A 833 19.42 12.02 -11.96
N ILE A 834 19.82 11.10 -11.08
CA ILE A 834 20.20 11.41 -9.71
C ILE A 834 21.65 11.00 -9.46
N ARG A 835 22.37 11.82 -8.70
CA ARG A 835 23.74 11.51 -8.25
C ARG A 835 23.70 10.99 -6.83
N ARG A 836 24.27 9.81 -6.61
CA ARG A 836 24.42 9.22 -5.27
C ARG A 836 25.90 9.04 -4.95
N PRO A 837 26.32 9.23 -3.68
CA PRO A 837 27.71 9.09 -3.29
C PRO A 837 28.19 7.64 -3.46
N THR A 838 29.46 7.47 -3.79
CA THR A 838 30.12 6.15 -3.92
C THR A 838 30.90 5.74 -2.66
N HIS A 839 30.77 6.52 -1.60
CA HIS A 839 31.37 6.31 -0.28
C HIS A 839 30.28 6.23 0.81
N ARG A 840 30.69 5.92 2.04
CA ARG A 840 29.80 5.68 3.20
C ARG A 840 30.22 6.51 4.42
N ASN A 841 30.55 7.79 4.20
CA ASN A 841 31.12 8.66 5.24
C ASN A 841 30.08 9.08 6.29
N THR A 842 28.81 9.14 5.91
CA THR A 842 27.70 9.42 6.83
C THR A 842 26.73 8.23 6.90
N THR A 843 25.88 8.21 7.92
CA THR A 843 24.84 7.19 8.08
C THR A 843 23.85 7.18 6.91
N TRP A 844 23.51 8.35 6.36
CA TRP A 844 22.66 8.50 5.17
C TRP A 844 23.30 7.92 3.90
N GLU A 845 24.62 8.05 3.78
CA GLU A 845 25.37 7.49 2.65
C GLU A 845 25.51 5.96 2.79
N ALA A 846 25.80 5.49 4.02
CA ALA A 846 25.90 4.07 4.31
C ALA A 846 24.58 3.32 4.07
N ALA A 847 23.44 3.96 4.31
CA ALA A 847 22.11 3.39 4.08
C ALA A 847 21.81 3.12 2.59
N ARG A 848 22.53 3.75 1.65
CA ARG A 848 22.34 3.63 0.19
C ARG A 848 23.21 2.54 -0.44
N PHE A 849 23.27 1.37 0.20
CA PHE A 849 24.07 0.25 -0.32
C PHE A 849 23.36 -0.50 -1.47
N GLU A 850 22.02 -0.45 -1.53
CA GLU A 850 21.21 -0.78 -2.71
C GLU A 850 20.35 0.42 -3.09
N VAL A 851 20.28 0.73 -4.38
CA VAL A 851 19.53 1.89 -4.88
C VAL A 851 18.87 1.55 -6.22
N ALA A 852 17.69 2.12 -6.47
CA ALA A 852 17.06 2.05 -7.79
C ALA A 852 17.81 2.92 -8.81
N GLY A 853 17.94 2.47 -10.05
CA GLY A 853 18.58 3.26 -11.10
C GLY A 853 18.72 2.61 -12.45
#